data_AF-A0A2K0TKG3-F1
#
_entry.id   AF-A0A2K0TKG3-F1
#
_cell.length_a   1.000
_cell.length_b   1.000
_cell.length_c   1.000
_cell.angle_alpha   90.00
_cell.angle_beta   90.00
_cell.angle_gamma   90.00
#
_symmetry.space_group_name_H-M   'P 1'
#
loop_
_entity.id
_entity.type
_entity.pdbx_description
1 polymer ?
#
loop_
_entity_poly.entity_id
_entity_poly.type
_entity_poly.pdbx_seq_one_letter_code
_entity_poly.pdbx_strand_id
1 'polypeptide(L)'
;MTKVELQLVQTLGTSGARAIAAFEIQGRHYLAIPQLAEDIPNGAIGMNLGNSDTTLLLYRLHEGSGEYQVFQTLPVPGGEDAEFLTIGGRSFLATASLRSGQGPYNMDVESIIFEWNGTSFVEFQRIATFAAKQWRYFSIKGRHFLGLAQGVQLPSLIPKIPADSIIYEWDGNKFKTFQTVPSKWGYNYLHFAIGEEHYLAYADHVEPSIILRWDGNSFVHFQTLDGTHGRAFAFFQDGNDSYLAFALLTEDSLLYRWNGKAFDIHQELTTGPGGRELAVVQDQGQIYLVLVNFITGTRENPVTELQSAIFILENGQLKEVTKFPTLGGTDATPVVRDDQIYLIIAESLAEDQRFRTASRVYKFTSAQEAQEEAPKGLAFQVPEFLELFTAYTSSKTGIGATLTESETETTNSLPLLVATSFDMILFPGKGLDPSYINFRLGSRGFKELAAVSHLGPALASLIQIRDNGAPDAVWQKQAQNLLEKTRASQKVNSTVLWKDFIQVEAFQGREAAIASMVDYACTLTIRFLETVLADSSKLNARFYRENYIEATGDVLGATVPYNAVMIATFFLVGLDLSYRSRKWLRSNNFDWKKAMVIITGQQGRETSGVTISTSSVAQILLELSDLDLPLERLYIAPHGAVPKIQAPATPDSLRIHEHGFRLLWNAMTGMTHLGETMFAQYPAYALEKNMRPEINASTLTVSELPKISSPDDWFAMNTRIRVVVEDARQLLSGCVTDYAAKQLRIARDDLTKIVVPGLDGIDFSSKKRLSGYGEKQDIIKLSTYSKPIKTNLPAPIQTINTNGGVLAFRQAGPTNAEPIVWIHGLPLDSRSWSAQYETFADKYHNIFVDLRGYGASSKLPADVRDVTQLYCNDILAVMDHLKIRKASFVGFASAGHIALRFAAQQAERVNKLVTLNASPKFKRNDTDYPYGFTEEQLNNHFVAASDRGIEEVTNAILDPAVVFQDLTAEDASKVVSWFRTMSYDAGTDTLNGFFKIMAHDDDRQYVPRVKAPTLLISSSLGKEVPATTALYLRQNLQQAKLVEVPDADHFLHVTRPAIINELISGFLSS
;
A
#
# COMPACT_ATOMS: atom_id res chain seq x y z
N MET A 1 -17.82 -11.79 -45.18
CA MET A 1 -18.73 -12.16 -44.07
C MET A 1 -18.36 -11.26 -42.92
N THR A 2 -19.29 -10.43 -42.46
CA THR A 2 -19.13 -9.53 -41.32
C THR A 2 -18.86 -10.39 -40.08
N LYS A 3 -17.62 -10.45 -39.58
CA LYS A 3 -17.25 -11.29 -38.43
C LYS A 3 -16.79 -10.41 -37.26
N VAL A 4 -17.41 -10.57 -36.10
CA VAL A 4 -16.97 -9.96 -34.83
C VAL A 4 -15.98 -10.90 -34.17
N GLU A 5 -14.87 -10.36 -33.66
CA GLU A 5 -13.87 -11.09 -32.90
C GLU A 5 -13.91 -10.69 -31.42
N LEU A 6 -13.87 -11.70 -30.54
CA LEU A 6 -13.72 -11.52 -29.10
C LEU A 6 -12.37 -12.10 -28.68
N GLN A 7 -11.45 -11.23 -28.26
CA GLN A 7 -10.15 -11.64 -27.73
C GLN A 7 -10.16 -11.57 -26.21
N LEU A 8 -9.98 -12.71 -25.52
CA LEU A 8 -9.90 -12.72 -24.05
C LEU A 8 -8.67 -11.95 -23.59
N VAL A 9 -8.87 -10.91 -22.76
CA VAL A 9 -7.78 -10.09 -22.21
C VAL A 9 -7.57 -10.31 -20.72
N GLN A 10 -8.61 -10.68 -19.98
CA GLN A 10 -8.52 -10.90 -18.55
C GLN A 10 -9.59 -11.88 -18.05
N THR A 11 -9.26 -12.67 -17.02
CA THR A 11 -10.24 -13.41 -16.22
C THR A 11 -10.35 -12.79 -14.83
N LEU A 12 -11.58 -12.72 -14.31
CA LEU A 12 -11.90 -12.14 -13.00
C LEU A 12 -12.27 -13.26 -12.03
N GLY A 13 -11.62 -13.32 -10.87
CA GLY A 13 -11.86 -14.34 -9.86
C GLY A 13 -13.22 -14.15 -9.17
N THR A 14 -14.26 -14.71 -9.77
CA THR A 14 -15.65 -14.65 -9.31
C THR A 14 -16.16 -16.03 -8.88
N SER A 15 -17.26 -16.04 -8.14
CA SER A 15 -18.02 -17.21 -7.73
C SER A 15 -19.52 -16.92 -7.86
N GLY A 16 -20.16 -17.49 -8.88
CA GLY A 16 -21.59 -17.25 -9.11
C GLY A 16 -21.90 -15.80 -9.45
N ALA A 17 -21.11 -15.15 -10.30
CA ALA A 17 -21.38 -13.78 -10.73
C ALA A 17 -22.79 -13.68 -11.36
N ARG A 18 -23.51 -12.59 -11.09
CA ARG A 18 -24.90 -12.42 -11.56
C ARG A 18 -25.15 -11.19 -12.43
N ALA A 19 -24.37 -10.14 -12.21
CA ALA A 19 -24.44 -8.87 -12.94
C ALA A 19 -23.06 -8.20 -12.92
N ILE A 20 -22.89 -7.19 -13.77
CA ILE A 20 -21.71 -6.33 -13.81
C ILE A 20 -22.19 -4.87 -13.95
N ALA A 21 -21.92 -4.06 -12.93
CA ALA A 21 -22.02 -2.60 -13.05
C ALA A 21 -20.65 -2.02 -13.39
N ALA A 22 -20.49 -1.51 -14.61
CA ALA A 22 -19.30 -0.74 -15.00
C ALA A 22 -19.55 0.75 -14.82
N PHE A 23 -18.64 1.45 -14.16
CA PHE A 23 -18.77 2.89 -13.92
C PHE A 23 -17.44 3.58 -13.71
N GLU A 24 -17.47 4.91 -13.73
CA GLU A 24 -16.31 5.75 -13.53
C GLU A 24 -16.54 6.72 -12.37
N ILE A 25 -15.53 6.86 -11.51
CA ILE A 25 -15.49 7.90 -10.47
C ILE A 25 -14.12 8.56 -10.56
N GLN A 26 -14.11 9.88 -10.75
CA GLN A 26 -12.89 10.70 -10.77
C GLN A 26 -11.82 10.21 -11.76
N GLY A 27 -12.20 9.87 -13.01
CA GLY A 27 -11.24 9.44 -14.03
C GLY A 27 -10.80 7.97 -13.92
N ARG A 28 -11.37 7.20 -12.99
CA ARG A 28 -10.99 5.80 -12.73
C ARG A 28 -12.14 4.86 -13.02
N HIS A 29 -11.86 3.77 -13.74
CA HIS A 29 -12.82 2.75 -14.10
C HIS A 29 -12.98 1.68 -13.00
N TYR A 30 -14.22 1.33 -12.69
CA TYR A 30 -14.59 0.33 -11.70
C TYR A 30 -15.58 -0.69 -12.27
N LEU A 31 -15.58 -1.90 -11.71
CA LEU A 31 -16.60 -2.92 -11.93
C LEU A 31 -17.15 -3.38 -10.58
N ALA A 32 -18.46 -3.33 -10.39
CA ALA A 32 -19.14 -3.97 -9.27
C ALA A 32 -19.75 -5.30 -9.74
N ILE A 33 -19.29 -6.41 -9.16
CA ILE A 33 -19.75 -7.75 -9.54
C ILE A 33 -20.32 -8.46 -8.31
N PRO A 34 -21.65 -8.48 -8.14
CA PRO A 34 -22.32 -9.27 -7.10
C PRO A 34 -22.12 -10.77 -7.31
N GLN A 35 -22.00 -11.50 -6.20
CA GLN A 35 -21.76 -12.94 -6.17
C GLN A 35 -22.97 -13.64 -5.55
N LEU A 36 -23.58 -14.61 -6.24
CA LEU A 36 -24.76 -15.33 -5.76
C LEU A 36 -24.44 -16.31 -4.64
N ALA A 37 -23.38 -17.10 -4.80
CA ALA A 37 -23.02 -18.13 -3.84
C ALA A 37 -21.59 -18.63 -4.04
N GLU A 38 -21.03 -19.21 -2.99
CA GLU A 38 -19.80 -19.98 -3.02
C GLU A 38 -20.07 -21.48 -2.85
N ASP A 39 -19.22 -22.30 -3.47
CA ASP A 39 -19.27 -23.75 -3.29
C ASP A 39 -18.95 -24.14 -1.84
N ILE A 40 -19.80 -24.95 -1.22
CA ILE A 40 -19.54 -25.50 0.12
C ILE A 40 -18.56 -26.69 -0.02
N PRO A 41 -17.43 -26.72 0.71
CA PRO A 41 -16.51 -27.85 0.67
C PRO A 41 -17.22 -29.17 1.03
N ASN A 42 -17.14 -30.16 0.13
CA ASN A 42 -17.86 -31.45 0.23
C ASN A 42 -19.39 -31.34 0.29
N GLY A 43 -19.96 -30.18 -0.02
CA GLY A 43 -21.41 -29.97 -0.09
C GLY A 43 -22.05 -30.52 -1.37
N ALA A 44 -23.38 -30.54 -1.38
CA ALA A 44 -24.17 -30.93 -2.55
C ALA A 44 -23.90 -30.00 -3.74
N ILE A 45 -23.94 -30.57 -4.94
CA ILE A 45 -23.76 -29.84 -6.19
C ILE A 45 -25.12 -29.37 -6.70
N GLY A 46 -25.20 -28.11 -7.12
CA GLY A 46 -26.34 -27.62 -7.88
C GLY A 46 -26.42 -26.10 -7.90
N MET A 47 -27.08 -25.57 -8.93
CA MET A 47 -27.23 -24.12 -9.17
C MET A 47 -27.94 -23.34 -8.04
N ASN A 48 -28.48 -24.03 -7.05
CA ASN A 48 -29.14 -23.47 -5.88
C ASN A 48 -28.59 -24.01 -4.56
N LEU A 49 -27.44 -24.69 -4.55
CA LEU A 49 -26.91 -25.41 -3.38
C LEU A 49 -25.49 -24.92 -3.02
N GLY A 50 -25.39 -23.74 -2.39
CA GLY A 50 -24.12 -23.13 -1.98
C GLY A 50 -24.28 -22.18 -0.79
N ASN A 51 -23.20 -21.54 -0.39
CA ASN A 51 -23.24 -20.51 0.64
C ASN A 51 -23.58 -19.16 0.01
N SER A 52 -24.76 -18.61 0.32
CA SER A 52 -25.20 -17.29 -0.16
C SER A 52 -24.81 -16.15 0.79
N ASP A 53 -24.02 -16.38 1.84
CA ASP A 53 -23.44 -15.30 2.66
C ASP A 53 -22.19 -14.72 1.98
N THR A 54 -22.37 -14.25 0.75
CA THR A 54 -21.34 -13.75 -0.16
C THR A 54 -21.12 -12.24 -0.03
N THR A 55 -20.11 -11.75 -0.76
CA THR A 55 -19.84 -10.32 -0.89
C THR A 55 -19.89 -9.89 -2.35
N LEU A 56 -20.22 -8.62 -2.59
CA LEU A 56 -19.97 -7.99 -3.88
C LEU A 56 -18.49 -7.66 -4.00
N LEU A 57 -17.90 -7.99 -5.15
CA LEU A 57 -16.51 -7.65 -5.48
C LEU A 57 -16.48 -6.37 -6.29
N LEU A 58 -15.82 -5.33 -5.76
CA LEU A 58 -15.59 -4.08 -6.46
C LEU A 58 -14.16 -4.07 -7.00
N TYR A 59 -14.03 -4.11 -8.32
CA TYR A 59 -12.75 -4.02 -9.01
C TYR A 59 -12.47 -2.59 -9.43
N ARG A 60 -11.18 -2.24 -9.49
CA ARG A 60 -10.67 -0.98 -10.05
C ARG A 60 -9.64 -1.31 -11.13
N LEU A 61 -9.71 -0.61 -12.26
CA LEU A 61 -8.71 -0.73 -13.30
C LEU A 61 -7.37 -0.16 -12.81
N HIS A 62 -6.29 -0.93 -12.95
CA HIS A 62 -4.94 -0.48 -12.64
C HIS A 62 -4.27 0.11 -13.88
N GLU A 63 -4.01 1.43 -13.87
CA GLU A 63 -3.50 2.18 -15.03
C GLU A 63 -2.19 1.63 -15.61
N GLY A 64 -1.30 1.09 -14.76
CA GLY A 64 -0.02 0.56 -15.22
C GLY A 64 -0.10 -0.80 -15.91
N SER A 65 -1.12 -1.62 -15.61
CA SER A 65 -1.25 -2.97 -16.17
C SER A 65 -2.43 -3.13 -17.13
N GLY A 66 -3.40 -2.21 -17.11
CA GLY A 66 -4.63 -2.32 -17.90
C GLY A 66 -5.60 -3.40 -17.40
N GLU A 67 -5.35 -3.96 -16.22
CA GLU A 67 -6.14 -5.05 -15.63
C GLU A 67 -6.99 -4.58 -14.44
N TYR A 68 -8.19 -5.15 -14.30
CA TYR A 68 -9.06 -4.94 -13.16
C TYR A 68 -8.58 -5.71 -11.93
N GLN A 69 -8.38 -5.03 -10.80
CA GLN A 69 -7.96 -5.63 -9.54
C GLN A 69 -9.00 -5.36 -8.45
N VAL A 70 -9.20 -6.30 -7.53
CA VAL A 70 -10.13 -6.11 -6.41
C VAL A 70 -9.68 -4.91 -5.58
N PHE A 71 -10.56 -3.93 -5.46
CA PHE A 71 -10.35 -2.67 -4.77
C PHE A 71 -11.09 -2.62 -3.43
N GLN A 72 -12.31 -3.16 -3.38
CA GLN A 72 -13.13 -3.22 -2.17
C GLN A 72 -14.07 -4.43 -2.23
N THR A 73 -14.53 -4.92 -1.08
CA THR A 73 -15.64 -5.88 -0.98
C THR A 73 -16.78 -5.27 -0.15
N LEU A 74 -18.03 -5.57 -0.51
CA LEU A 74 -19.23 -5.06 0.16
C LEU A 74 -20.15 -6.21 0.60
N PRO A 75 -20.81 -6.11 1.77
CA PRO A 75 -21.66 -7.18 2.31
C PRO A 75 -23.00 -7.25 1.56
N VAL A 76 -23.07 -8.08 0.53
CA VAL A 76 -24.25 -8.26 -0.33
C VAL A 76 -24.54 -9.76 -0.44
N PRO A 77 -25.25 -10.34 0.55
CA PRO A 77 -25.52 -11.78 0.56
C PRO A 77 -26.41 -12.16 -0.62
N GLY A 78 -26.01 -13.20 -1.34
CA GLY A 78 -26.73 -13.70 -2.51
C GLY A 78 -26.91 -12.62 -3.54
N GLY A 79 -25.88 -11.79 -3.77
CA GLY A 79 -25.96 -10.65 -4.66
C GLY A 79 -26.44 -11.05 -6.05
N GLU A 80 -27.49 -10.40 -6.53
CA GLU A 80 -28.05 -10.60 -7.87
C GLU A 80 -27.69 -9.45 -8.81
N ASP A 81 -27.66 -8.22 -8.30
CA ASP A 81 -27.46 -7.03 -9.15
C ASP A 81 -26.76 -5.88 -8.41
N ALA A 82 -26.16 -4.99 -9.19
CA ALA A 82 -25.60 -3.73 -8.72
C ALA A 82 -25.84 -2.64 -9.78
N GLU A 83 -26.35 -1.47 -9.36
CA GLU A 83 -26.63 -0.33 -10.24
C GLU A 83 -25.91 0.90 -9.71
N PHE A 84 -25.08 1.51 -10.57
CA PHE A 84 -24.38 2.76 -10.25
C PHE A 84 -25.20 3.96 -10.70
N LEU A 85 -25.26 4.99 -9.86
CA LEU A 85 -25.98 6.22 -10.16
C LEU A 85 -25.32 7.44 -9.53
N THR A 86 -25.60 8.62 -10.11
CA THR A 86 -25.17 9.90 -9.56
C THR A 86 -26.34 10.87 -9.42
N ILE A 87 -26.41 11.56 -8.28
CA ILE A 87 -27.44 12.57 -7.99
C ILE A 87 -26.75 13.76 -7.33
N GLY A 88 -26.80 14.94 -7.96
CA GLY A 88 -26.23 16.17 -7.40
C GLY A 88 -24.73 16.09 -7.07
N GLY A 89 -23.95 15.37 -7.87
CA GLY A 89 -22.50 15.17 -7.64
C GLY A 89 -22.14 14.08 -6.62
N ARG A 90 -23.13 13.45 -5.98
CA ARG A 90 -22.95 12.29 -5.10
C ARG A 90 -23.03 11.01 -5.94
N SER A 91 -22.20 10.03 -5.63
CA SER A 91 -22.14 8.75 -6.33
C SER A 91 -22.65 7.64 -5.42
N PHE A 92 -23.59 6.84 -5.92
CA PHE A 92 -24.19 5.74 -5.19
C PHE A 92 -24.08 4.43 -5.96
N LEU A 93 -24.08 3.33 -5.22
CA LEU A 93 -24.14 1.97 -5.74
C LEU A 93 -25.28 1.24 -5.03
N ALA A 94 -26.40 1.04 -5.72
CA ALA A 94 -27.53 0.26 -5.23
C ALA A 94 -27.28 -1.22 -5.50
N THR A 95 -27.49 -2.09 -4.52
CA THR A 95 -27.21 -3.53 -4.64
C THR A 95 -28.45 -4.36 -4.32
N ALA A 96 -28.68 -5.43 -5.08
CA ALA A 96 -29.81 -6.34 -4.89
C ALA A 96 -29.34 -7.65 -4.25
N SER A 97 -29.94 -7.99 -3.11
CA SER A 97 -29.68 -9.26 -2.41
C SER A 97 -30.82 -10.25 -2.71
N LEU A 98 -30.50 -11.44 -3.24
CA LEU A 98 -31.50 -12.48 -3.50
C LEU A 98 -31.84 -13.26 -2.24
N ARG A 99 -30.83 -13.68 -1.48
CA ARG A 99 -30.98 -14.61 -0.35
C ARG A 99 -29.73 -14.69 0.52
N SER A 100 -29.86 -15.23 1.74
CA SER A 100 -28.75 -15.47 2.67
C SER A 100 -28.75 -16.90 3.24
N GLY A 101 -27.60 -17.35 3.76
CA GLY A 101 -27.38 -18.65 4.39
C GLY A 101 -26.92 -19.77 3.44
N GLN A 102 -26.90 -21.01 3.96
CA GLN A 102 -26.42 -22.23 3.27
C GLN A 102 -27.55 -23.24 2.98
N GLY A 103 -28.81 -22.81 3.09
CA GLY A 103 -29.99 -23.68 2.98
C GLY A 103 -30.54 -24.15 4.33
N PRO A 104 -31.88 -24.15 4.54
CA PRO A 104 -32.87 -23.44 3.72
C PRO A 104 -32.60 -21.93 3.76
N TYR A 105 -32.59 -21.29 2.59
CA TYR A 105 -32.21 -19.88 2.49
C TYR A 105 -33.28 -18.96 3.04
N ASN A 106 -32.84 -17.82 3.59
CA ASN A 106 -33.72 -16.70 3.87
C ASN A 106 -33.82 -15.81 2.62
N MET A 107 -35.03 -15.68 2.06
CA MET A 107 -35.32 -14.84 0.89
C MET A 107 -35.81 -13.43 1.29
N ASP A 108 -36.18 -13.22 2.56
CA ASP A 108 -36.48 -11.90 3.13
C ASP A 108 -35.16 -11.25 3.58
N VAL A 109 -34.51 -10.54 2.66
CA VAL A 109 -33.18 -9.95 2.88
C VAL A 109 -33.21 -8.44 2.70
N GLU A 110 -32.12 -7.77 3.05
CA GLU A 110 -31.97 -6.33 2.81
C GLU A 110 -31.08 -6.09 1.59
N SER A 111 -31.55 -5.20 0.73
CA SER A 111 -30.78 -4.58 -0.34
C SER A 111 -30.16 -3.28 0.19
N ILE A 112 -28.88 -3.05 -0.10
CA ILE A 112 -28.12 -1.93 0.46
C ILE A 112 -27.76 -0.96 -0.67
N ILE A 113 -28.00 0.32 -0.45
CA ILE A 113 -27.46 1.41 -1.25
C ILE A 113 -26.24 1.95 -0.52
N PHE A 114 -25.11 2.00 -1.21
CA PHE A 114 -23.86 2.56 -0.72
C PHE A 114 -23.60 3.93 -1.36
N GLU A 115 -22.87 4.79 -0.66
CA GLU A 115 -22.42 6.10 -1.13
C GLU A 115 -20.89 6.16 -1.15
N TRP A 116 -20.34 6.80 -2.19
CA TRP A 116 -18.91 7.08 -2.29
C TRP A 116 -18.51 8.23 -1.36
N ASN A 117 -17.60 7.99 -0.42
CA ASN A 117 -17.12 9.01 0.52
C ASN A 117 -15.85 9.75 0.07
N GLY A 118 -15.37 9.52 -1.16
CA GLY A 118 -14.10 10.03 -1.68
C GLY A 118 -13.01 8.96 -1.79
N THR A 119 -13.06 7.92 -0.96
CA THR A 119 -12.06 6.83 -0.94
C THR A 119 -12.64 5.44 -1.08
N SER A 120 -13.90 5.22 -0.70
CA SER A 120 -14.56 3.91 -0.70
C SER A 120 -16.08 4.07 -0.70
N PHE A 121 -16.81 3.01 -1.01
CA PHE A 121 -18.25 2.95 -0.79
C PHE A 121 -18.57 2.63 0.67
N VAL A 122 -19.45 3.41 1.29
CA VAL A 122 -19.96 3.22 2.65
C VAL A 122 -21.47 3.08 2.63
N GLU A 123 -22.06 2.37 3.58
CA GLU A 123 -23.51 2.16 3.63
C GLU A 123 -24.25 3.49 3.76
N PHE A 124 -25.30 3.67 2.95
CA PHE A 124 -26.11 4.87 2.91
C PHE A 124 -27.59 4.60 3.26
N GLN A 125 -28.19 3.57 2.66
CA GLN A 125 -29.60 3.22 2.91
C GLN A 125 -29.83 1.71 2.81
N ARG A 126 -30.62 1.14 3.73
CA ARG A 126 -31.12 -0.23 3.65
C ARG A 126 -32.58 -0.26 3.22
N ILE A 127 -32.92 -1.20 2.36
CA ILE A 127 -34.28 -1.45 1.88
C ILE A 127 -34.58 -2.93 2.09
N ALA A 128 -35.65 -3.22 2.83
CA ALA A 128 -36.14 -4.59 2.97
C ALA A 128 -36.71 -5.06 1.62
N THR A 129 -36.21 -6.19 1.11
CA THR A 129 -36.53 -6.72 -0.22
C THR A 129 -36.75 -8.23 -0.21
N PHE A 130 -37.72 -8.70 -0.96
CA PHE A 130 -38.00 -10.14 -1.06
C PHE A 130 -37.43 -10.69 -2.36
N ALA A 131 -36.35 -11.45 -2.27
CA ALA A 131 -35.70 -12.04 -3.43
C ALA A 131 -35.40 -11.03 -4.55
N ALA A 132 -34.70 -9.94 -4.21
CA ALA A 132 -34.42 -8.86 -5.14
C ALA A 132 -33.67 -9.36 -6.38
N LYS A 133 -34.05 -8.84 -7.56
CA LYS A 133 -33.51 -9.26 -8.85
C LYS A 133 -32.68 -8.20 -9.55
N GLN A 134 -33.21 -6.99 -9.68
CA GLN A 134 -32.51 -5.93 -10.39
C GLN A 134 -32.88 -4.55 -9.81
N TRP A 135 -31.90 -3.65 -9.83
CA TRP A 135 -32.09 -2.22 -9.71
C TRP A 135 -31.94 -1.55 -11.07
N ARG A 136 -32.82 -0.60 -11.38
CA ARG A 136 -32.66 0.28 -12.54
C ARG A 136 -32.81 1.73 -12.15
N TYR A 137 -31.77 2.52 -12.36
CA TYR A 137 -31.82 3.96 -12.18
C TYR A 137 -32.32 4.65 -13.45
N PHE A 138 -33.15 5.68 -13.29
CA PHE A 138 -33.54 6.58 -14.38
C PHE A 138 -33.98 7.94 -13.84
N SER A 139 -34.06 8.94 -14.73
CA SER A 139 -34.53 10.28 -14.37
C SER A 139 -35.52 10.84 -15.40
N ILE A 140 -36.49 11.61 -14.92
CA ILE A 140 -37.50 12.28 -15.74
C ILE A 140 -37.63 13.71 -15.23
N LYS A 141 -37.29 14.70 -16.08
CA LYS A 141 -37.43 16.15 -15.78
C LYS A 141 -36.85 16.55 -14.40
N GLY A 142 -35.68 16.02 -14.05
CA GLY A 142 -34.97 16.31 -12.78
C GLY A 142 -35.43 15.50 -11.57
N ARG A 143 -36.46 14.64 -11.72
CA ARG A 143 -36.84 13.65 -10.71
C ARG A 143 -36.01 12.39 -10.91
N HIS A 144 -35.55 11.80 -9.82
CA HIS A 144 -34.66 10.63 -9.83
C HIS A 144 -35.40 9.42 -9.27
N PHE A 145 -35.37 8.31 -10.01
CA PHE A 145 -36.09 7.10 -9.67
C PHE A 145 -35.16 5.89 -9.64
N LEU A 146 -35.55 4.89 -8.85
CA LEU A 146 -34.88 3.60 -8.77
C LEU A 146 -35.94 2.50 -8.79
N GLY A 147 -35.99 1.71 -9.87
CA GLY A 147 -36.90 0.57 -10.02
C GLY A 147 -36.29 -0.72 -9.44
N LEU A 148 -36.98 -1.35 -8.50
CA LEU A 148 -36.65 -2.65 -7.93
C LEU A 148 -37.51 -3.74 -8.58
N ALA A 149 -36.90 -4.57 -9.42
CA ALA A 149 -37.51 -5.83 -9.81
C ALA A 149 -37.25 -6.85 -8.70
N GLN A 150 -38.29 -7.48 -8.17
CA GLN A 150 -38.16 -8.47 -7.11
C GLN A 150 -39.27 -9.52 -7.13
N GLY A 151 -39.13 -10.53 -6.28
CA GLY A 151 -40.11 -11.57 -6.11
C GLY A 151 -39.66 -12.95 -6.59
N VAL A 152 -40.29 -13.97 -6.02
CA VAL A 152 -40.17 -15.37 -6.42
C VAL A 152 -41.41 -16.11 -5.97
N GLN A 153 -42.06 -16.83 -6.89
CA GLN A 153 -43.22 -17.64 -6.56
C GLN A 153 -42.85 -19.12 -6.52
N LEU A 154 -42.84 -19.71 -5.31
CA LEU A 154 -42.65 -21.14 -5.09
C LEU A 154 -43.72 -21.67 -4.12
N PRO A 155 -44.24 -22.91 -4.30
CA PRO A 155 -45.37 -23.43 -3.51
C PRO A 155 -45.18 -23.41 -1.99
N SER A 156 -43.94 -23.50 -1.50
CA SER A 156 -43.60 -23.59 -0.08
C SER A 156 -43.08 -22.28 0.53
N LEU A 157 -43.05 -21.19 -0.25
CA LEU A 157 -42.45 -19.93 0.17
C LEU A 157 -43.52 -18.86 0.39
N ILE A 158 -43.61 -18.36 1.63
CA ILE A 158 -44.52 -17.27 2.01
C ILE A 158 -43.65 -16.05 2.35
N PRO A 159 -43.70 -14.96 1.56
CA PRO A 159 -42.91 -13.76 1.83
C PRO A 159 -43.37 -13.07 3.11
N LYS A 160 -42.43 -12.55 3.92
CA LYS A 160 -42.74 -11.74 5.11
C LYS A 160 -42.85 -10.25 4.80
N ILE A 161 -42.23 -9.82 3.71
CA ILE A 161 -42.25 -8.46 3.20
C ILE A 161 -42.91 -8.42 1.81
N PRO A 162 -43.42 -7.27 1.33
CA PRO A 162 -44.09 -7.19 0.04
C PRO A 162 -43.23 -7.72 -1.11
N ALA A 163 -43.79 -8.63 -1.90
CA ALA A 163 -43.09 -9.30 -3.01
C ALA A 163 -43.27 -8.59 -4.37
N ASP A 164 -44.19 -7.63 -4.47
CA ASP A 164 -44.38 -6.83 -5.67
C ASP A 164 -43.15 -5.97 -5.97
N SER A 165 -42.88 -5.71 -7.24
CA SER A 165 -41.82 -4.80 -7.66
C SER A 165 -42.18 -3.35 -7.34
N ILE A 166 -41.17 -2.51 -7.10
CA ILE A 166 -41.38 -1.17 -6.56
C ILE A 166 -40.51 -0.15 -7.30
N ILE A 167 -41.11 0.95 -7.73
CA ILE A 167 -40.40 2.15 -8.15
C ILE A 167 -40.25 3.06 -6.94
N TYR A 168 -39.01 3.47 -6.65
CA TYR A 168 -38.68 4.44 -5.62
C TYR A 168 -38.36 5.79 -6.26
N GLU A 169 -38.62 6.87 -5.54
CA GLU A 169 -38.25 8.25 -5.90
C GLU A 169 -37.32 8.84 -4.84
N TRP A 170 -36.32 9.58 -5.30
CA TRP A 170 -35.42 10.36 -4.45
C TRP A 170 -36.15 11.59 -3.88
N ASP A 171 -36.19 11.71 -2.55
CA ASP A 171 -36.86 12.83 -1.87
C ASP A 171 -35.94 14.01 -1.52
N GLY A 172 -34.69 13.98 -1.98
CA GLY A 172 -33.64 14.93 -1.59
C GLY A 172 -32.66 14.36 -0.55
N ASN A 173 -33.07 13.35 0.21
CA ASN A 173 -32.28 12.73 1.26
C ASN A 173 -32.15 11.21 1.14
N LYS A 174 -33.18 10.50 0.66
CA LYS A 174 -33.18 9.04 0.47
C LYS A 174 -34.19 8.61 -0.59
N PHE A 175 -34.12 7.35 -1.02
CA PHE A 175 -35.15 6.76 -1.89
C PHE A 175 -36.37 6.33 -1.07
N LYS A 176 -37.56 6.74 -1.51
CA LYS A 176 -38.86 6.39 -0.92
C LYS A 176 -39.74 5.71 -1.94
N THR A 177 -40.58 4.78 -1.50
CA THR A 177 -41.57 4.12 -2.37
C THR A 177 -42.42 5.16 -3.07
N PHE A 178 -42.48 5.07 -4.39
CA PHE A 178 -43.25 5.96 -5.26
C PHE A 178 -44.44 5.22 -5.88
N GLN A 179 -44.19 4.04 -6.44
CA GLN A 179 -45.24 3.24 -7.09
C GLN A 179 -44.93 1.74 -6.97
N THR A 180 -45.95 0.93 -6.70
CA THR A 180 -45.86 -0.53 -6.78
C THR A 180 -46.25 -1.01 -8.18
N VAL A 181 -45.51 -1.98 -8.71
CA VAL A 181 -45.81 -2.70 -9.94
C VAL A 181 -46.12 -4.14 -9.55
N PRO A 182 -47.39 -4.58 -9.65
CA PRO A 182 -47.79 -5.94 -9.29
C PRO A 182 -46.93 -6.98 -10.00
N SER A 183 -46.44 -7.96 -9.24
CA SER A 183 -45.53 -8.97 -9.78
C SER A 183 -45.63 -10.28 -9.02
N LYS A 184 -45.45 -11.38 -9.75
CA LYS A 184 -45.27 -12.70 -9.13
C LYS A 184 -43.81 -13.12 -9.11
N TRP A 185 -43.03 -12.69 -10.11
CA TRP A 185 -41.61 -13.00 -10.19
C TRP A 185 -40.87 -12.00 -11.09
N GLY A 186 -40.73 -10.77 -10.61
CA GLY A 186 -40.10 -9.67 -11.33
C GLY A 186 -38.64 -9.91 -11.61
N TYR A 187 -38.18 -9.52 -12.80
CA TYR A 187 -36.83 -9.84 -13.25
C TYR A 187 -36.01 -8.63 -13.69
N ASN A 188 -36.57 -7.74 -14.50
CA ASN A 188 -35.81 -6.66 -15.10
C ASN A 188 -36.68 -5.42 -15.34
N TYR A 189 -36.07 -4.25 -15.18
CA TYR A 189 -36.57 -2.96 -15.61
C TYR A 189 -35.63 -2.34 -16.64
N LEU A 190 -36.21 -1.82 -17.72
CA LEU A 190 -35.53 -0.97 -18.68
C LEU A 190 -36.30 0.32 -18.90
N HIS A 191 -35.67 1.45 -18.62
CA HIS A 191 -36.19 2.77 -18.97
C HIS A 191 -35.73 3.16 -20.38
N PHE A 192 -36.63 3.75 -21.16
CA PHE A 192 -36.31 4.33 -22.47
C PHE A 192 -37.30 5.46 -22.81
N ALA A 193 -37.00 6.23 -23.86
CA ALA A 193 -37.85 7.31 -24.34
C ALA A 193 -37.99 7.26 -25.86
N ILE A 194 -39.18 7.65 -26.36
CA ILE A 194 -39.45 7.86 -27.78
C ILE A 194 -40.03 9.26 -27.91
N GLY A 195 -39.24 10.19 -28.48
CA GLY A 195 -39.55 11.62 -28.41
C GLY A 195 -39.52 12.12 -26.96
N GLU A 196 -40.57 12.80 -26.52
CA GLU A 196 -40.71 13.31 -25.14
C GLU A 196 -41.43 12.33 -24.19
N GLU A 197 -41.93 11.20 -24.72
CA GLU A 197 -42.66 10.20 -23.94
C GLU A 197 -41.68 9.21 -23.31
N HIS A 198 -41.84 8.95 -22.01
CA HIS A 198 -41.00 8.02 -21.25
C HIS A 198 -41.74 6.71 -20.99
N TYR A 199 -41.01 5.61 -21.11
CA TYR A 199 -41.51 4.25 -20.95
C TYR A 199 -40.63 3.45 -20.00
N LEU A 200 -41.23 2.42 -19.40
CA LEU A 200 -40.55 1.45 -18.56
C LEU A 200 -40.99 0.04 -19.00
N ALA A 201 -40.11 -0.69 -19.67
CA ALA A 201 -40.32 -2.11 -19.92
C ALA A 201 -40.02 -2.90 -18.64
N TYR A 202 -40.88 -3.85 -18.33
CA TYR A 202 -40.84 -4.65 -17.11
C TYR A 202 -41.00 -6.13 -17.43
N ALA A 203 -39.98 -6.91 -17.07
CA ALA A 203 -39.95 -8.35 -17.32
C ALA A 203 -40.42 -9.09 -16.07
N ASP A 204 -41.37 -10.01 -16.26
CA ASP A 204 -41.81 -10.95 -15.23
C ASP A 204 -41.64 -12.38 -15.76
N HIS A 205 -41.18 -13.27 -14.87
CA HIS A 205 -40.93 -14.66 -15.21
C HIS A 205 -42.21 -15.51 -15.21
N VAL A 206 -43.27 -15.08 -14.54
CA VAL A 206 -44.53 -15.82 -14.39
C VAL A 206 -45.68 -15.08 -15.05
N GLU A 207 -45.78 -13.77 -14.81
CA GLU A 207 -46.79 -12.93 -15.46
C GLU A 207 -46.32 -12.46 -16.84
N PRO A 208 -47.24 -12.05 -17.73
CA PRO A 208 -46.88 -11.40 -18.98
C PRO A 208 -46.01 -10.17 -18.73
N SER A 209 -44.94 -10.02 -19.50
CA SER A 209 -44.09 -8.83 -19.45
C SER A 209 -44.80 -7.64 -20.09
N ILE A 210 -44.58 -6.44 -19.57
CA ILE A 210 -45.35 -5.25 -19.92
C ILE A 210 -44.46 -4.05 -20.20
N ILE A 211 -45.02 -3.08 -20.93
CA ILE A 211 -44.50 -1.73 -21.05
C ILE A 211 -45.45 -0.81 -20.28
N LEU A 212 -44.88 0.03 -19.43
CA LEU A 212 -45.56 1.11 -18.75
C LEU A 212 -45.18 2.44 -19.41
N ARG A 213 -46.12 3.38 -19.51
CA ARG A 213 -45.89 4.75 -20.00
C ARG A 213 -46.04 5.75 -18.87
N TRP A 214 -45.16 6.73 -18.82
CA TRP A 214 -45.25 7.86 -17.90
C TRP A 214 -46.38 8.81 -18.30
N ASP A 215 -47.35 9.06 -17.41
CA ASP A 215 -48.48 9.97 -17.68
C ASP A 215 -48.27 11.39 -17.12
N GLY A 216 -47.09 11.67 -16.56
CA GLY A 216 -46.79 12.91 -15.84
C GLY A 216 -46.79 12.76 -14.32
N ASN A 217 -47.53 11.79 -13.79
CA ASN A 217 -47.67 11.55 -12.36
C ASN A 217 -47.27 10.14 -11.92
N SER A 218 -47.48 9.13 -12.77
CA SER A 218 -47.20 7.72 -12.50
C SER A 218 -46.91 6.94 -13.79
N PHE A 219 -46.45 5.70 -13.66
CA PHE A 219 -46.31 4.77 -14.77
C PHE A 219 -47.58 3.94 -14.94
N VAL A 220 -48.29 4.11 -16.05
CA VAL A 220 -49.53 3.38 -16.35
C VAL A 220 -49.29 2.30 -17.39
N HIS A 221 -50.04 1.20 -17.34
CA HIS A 221 -49.96 0.16 -18.37
C HIS A 221 -50.17 0.73 -19.77
N PHE A 222 -49.27 0.36 -20.68
CA PHE A 222 -49.27 0.82 -22.05
C PHE A 222 -49.43 -0.35 -23.03
N GLN A 223 -48.66 -1.42 -22.84
CA GLN A 223 -48.69 -2.59 -23.70
C GLN A 223 -48.31 -3.85 -22.92
N THR A 224 -48.91 -4.99 -23.27
CA THR A 224 -48.43 -6.32 -22.87
C THR A 224 -47.65 -6.92 -24.03
N LEU A 225 -46.50 -7.52 -23.73
CA LEU A 225 -45.62 -8.16 -24.71
C LEU A 225 -45.92 -9.65 -24.81
N ASP A 226 -45.68 -10.20 -25.99
CA ASP A 226 -45.75 -11.64 -26.24
C ASP A 226 -44.47 -12.35 -25.74
N GLY A 227 -44.61 -13.62 -25.42
CA GLY A 227 -43.55 -14.44 -24.82
C GLY A 227 -43.74 -14.65 -23.32
N THR A 228 -43.19 -15.74 -22.82
CA THR A 228 -43.29 -16.14 -21.40
C THR A 228 -41.91 -16.23 -20.75
N HIS A 229 -41.83 -16.17 -19.43
CA HIS A 229 -40.55 -16.29 -18.71
C HIS A 229 -39.53 -15.20 -19.06
N GLY A 230 -40.00 -13.95 -19.18
CA GLY A 230 -39.19 -12.79 -19.53
C GLY A 230 -37.99 -12.60 -18.60
N ARG A 231 -36.84 -12.22 -19.18
CA ARG A 231 -35.61 -12.02 -18.42
C ARG A 231 -35.07 -10.60 -18.48
N ALA A 232 -34.86 -10.07 -19.67
CA ALA A 232 -34.20 -8.78 -19.85
C ALA A 232 -34.62 -8.08 -21.13
N PHE A 233 -34.40 -6.77 -21.18
CA PHE A 233 -34.64 -5.95 -22.37
C PHE A 233 -33.40 -5.18 -22.78
N ALA A 234 -33.33 -4.85 -24.07
CA ALA A 234 -32.42 -3.82 -24.59
C ALA A 234 -33.17 -2.94 -25.60
N PHE A 235 -33.02 -1.63 -25.47
CA PHE A 235 -33.60 -0.64 -26.37
C PHE A 235 -32.52 0.06 -27.17
N PHE A 236 -32.74 0.24 -28.47
CA PHE A 236 -31.84 0.97 -29.35
C PHE A 236 -32.60 1.56 -30.54
N GLN A 237 -32.01 2.56 -31.19
CA GLN A 237 -32.60 3.27 -32.33
C GLN A 237 -31.64 3.28 -33.51
N ASP A 238 -32.18 3.10 -34.71
CA ASP A 238 -31.46 3.24 -35.98
C ASP A 238 -32.21 4.24 -36.86
N GLY A 239 -31.65 5.44 -37.01
CA GLY A 239 -32.36 6.57 -37.62
C GLY A 239 -33.67 6.90 -36.91
N ASN A 240 -34.80 6.73 -37.60
CA ASN A 240 -36.14 6.98 -37.05
C ASN A 240 -36.80 5.72 -36.48
N ASP A 241 -36.18 4.55 -36.65
CA ASP A 241 -36.72 3.29 -36.16
C ASP A 241 -36.30 3.05 -34.71
N SER A 242 -37.24 2.59 -33.90
CA SER A 242 -37.00 2.25 -32.50
C SER A 242 -37.27 0.77 -32.28
N TYR A 243 -36.32 0.09 -31.64
CA TYR A 243 -36.32 -1.34 -31.43
C TYR A 243 -36.25 -1.69 -29.95
N LEU A 244 -36.95 -2.75 -29.57
CA LEU A 244 -36.91 -3.32 -28.22
C LEU A 244 -36.63 -4.82 -28.35
N ALA A 245 -35.42 -5.23 -28.00
CA ALA A 245 -35.07 -6.63 -27.88
C ALA A 245 -35.52 -7.17 -26.51
N PHE A 246 -36.06 -8.38 -26.49
CA PHE A 246 -36.62 -9.03 -25.32
C PHE A 246 -36.07 -10.44 -25.18
N ALA A 247 -35.28 -10.67 -24.12
CA ALA A 247 -34.72 -11.98 -23.80
C ALA A 247 -35.74 -12.87 -23.11
N LEU A 248 -35.93 -14.05 -23.69
CA LEU A 248 -36.84 -15.08 -23.22
C LEU A 248 -36.07 -16.34 -22.84
N LEU A 249 -36.39 -16.93 -21.69
CA LEU A 249 -35.63 -18.07 -21.19
C LEU A 249 -35.99 -19.38 -21.89
N THR A 250 -37.27 -19.62 -22.16
CA THR A 250 -37.79 -20.93 -22.58
C THR A 250 -38.09 -21.04 -24.07
N GLU A 251 -37.97 -19.94 -24.79
CA GLU A 251 -38.27 -19.78 -26.21
C GLU A 251 -37.25 -18.82 -26.84
N ASP A 252 -37.29 -18.67 -28.16
CA ASP A 252 -36.39 -17.74 -28.85
C ASP A 252 -36.66 -16.30 -28.43
N SER A 253 -35.60 -15.50 -28.30
CA SER A 253 -35.72 -14.10 -27.91
C SER A 253 -36.33 -13.27 -29.04
N LEU A 254 -37.05 -12.20 -28.71
CA LEU A 254 -37.81 -11.42 -29.69
C LEU A 254 -37.18 -10.04 -29.92
N LEU A 255 -37.30 -9.55 -31.15
CA LEU A 255 -37.05 -8.17 -31.50
C LEU A 255 -38.37 -7.53 -31.89
N TYR A 256 -38.75 -6.46 -31.17
CA TYR A 256 -39.88 -5.62 -31.50
C TYR A 256 -39.45 -4.36 -32.25
N ARG A 257 -40.32 -3.84 -33.10
CA ARG A 257 -40.16 -2.53 -33.77
C ARG A 257 -41.35 -1.64 -33.47
N TRP A 258 -41.08 -0.37 -33.19
CA TRP A 258 -42.09 0.66 -32.98
C TRP A 258 -42.81 1.02 -34.29
N ASN A 259 -44.14 0.92 -34.31
CA ASN A 259 -44.97 1.24 -35.48
C ASN A 259 -45.57 2.66 -35.44
N GLY A 260 -45.19 3.48 -34.45
CA GLY A 260 -45.79 4.80 -34.18
C GLY A 260 -46.82 4.81 -33.05
N LYS A 261 -47.37 3.65 -32.68
CA LYS A 261 -48.41 3.51 -31.64
C LYS A 261 -48.08 2.43 -30.60
N ALA A 262 -47.43 1.35 -31.00
CA ALA A 262 -47.07 0.21 -30.15
C ALA A 262 -45.83 -0.49 -30.73
N PHE A 263 -45.29 -1.44 -29.97
CA PHE A 263 -44.23 -2.34 -30.42
C PHE A 263 -44.83 -3.61 -31.06
N ASP A 264 -44.57 -3.85 -32.33
CA ASP A 264 -44.95 -5.10 -33.01
C ASP A 264 -43.75 -6.05 -33.08
N ILE A 265 -43.98 -7.36 -33.00
CA ILE A 265 -42.93 -8.36 -33.23
C ILE A 265 -42.39 -8.15 -34.64
N HIS A 266 -41.11 -7.85 -34.73
CA HIS A 266 -40.42 -7.58 -35.99
C HIS A 266 -39.57 -8.78 -36.42
N GLN A 267 -38.94 -9.47 -35.47
CA GLN A 267 -38.11 -10.64 -35.74
C GLN A 267 -38.01 -11.57 -34.51
N GLU A 268 -37.94 -12.87 -34.76
CA GLU A 268 -37.53 -13.88 -33.79
C GLU A 268 -36.02 -14.15 -33.93
N LEU A 269 -35.28 -14.13 -32.82
CA LEU A 269 -33.85 -14.37 -32.77
C LEU A 269 -33.62 -15.87 -32.55
N THR A 270 -33.50 -16.62 -33.66
CA THR A 270 -33.46 -18.09 -33.70
C THR A 270 -32.16 -18.71 -33.17
N THR A 271 -31.80 -18.40 -31.93
CA THR A 271 -30.61 -18.94 -31.23
C THR A 271 -30.89 -20.17 -30.39
N GLY A 272 -32.17 -20.50 -30.17
CA GLY A 272 -32.64 -21.46 -29.18
C GLY A 272 -32.97 -20.79 -27.84
N PRO A 273 -33.57 -21.55 -26.91
CA PRO A 273 -33.90 -21.08 -25.57
C PRO A 273 -32.64 -20.83 -24.73
N GLY A 274 -32.79 -20.09 -23.64
CA GLY A 274 -31.74 -19.79 -22.67
C GLY A 274 -31.44 -18.30 -22.52
N GLY A 275 -32.14 -17.43 -23.27
CA GLY A 275 -31.94 -15.99 -23.25
C GLY A 275 -32.06 -15.42 -21.84
N ARG A 276 -31.02 -14.71 -21.43
CA ARG A 276 -30.88 -14.20 -20.06
C ARG A 276 -30.72 -12.70 -20.00
N GLU A 277 -29.75 -12.16 -20.70
CA GLU A 277 -29.41 -10.75 -20.64
C GLU A 277 -29.07 -10.25 -22.04
N LEU A 278 -29.27 -8.95 -22.25
CA LEU A 278 -29.05 -8.28 -23.52
C LEU A 278 -28.16 -7.06 -23.30
N ALA A 279 -27.18 -6.88 -24.19
CA ALA A 279 -26.36 -5.68 -24.19
C ALA A 279 -26.26 -5.10 -25.60
N VAL A 280 -26.30 -3.77 -25.70
CA VAL A 280 -26.13 -3.06 -26.96
C VAL A 280 -24.71 -2.55 -27.06
N VAL A 281 -24.00 -2.92 -28.12
CA VAL A 281 -22.69 -2.37 -28.46
C VAL A 281 -22.88 -1.45 -29.68
N GLN A 282 -22.45 -0.20 -29.56
CA GLN A 282 -22.42 0.74 -30.67
C GLN A 282 -20.96 0.98 -31.04
N ASP A 283 -20.62 0.69 -32.30
CA ASP A 283 -19.28 0.89 -32.83
C ASP A 283 -19.36 1.58 -34.19
N GLN A 284 -18.76 2.77 -34.29
CA GLN A 284 -18.75 3.58 -35.53
C GLN A 284 -20.14 3.78 -36.19
N GLY A 285 -21.19 3.87 -35.38
CA GLY A 285 -22.58 4.01 -35.85
C GLY A 285 -23.28 2.70 -36.22
N GLN A 286 -22.55 1.57 -36.25
CA GLN A 286 -23.13 0.24 -36.38
C GLN A 286 -23.60 -0.27 -35.02
N ILE A 287 -24.81 -0.84 -34.99
CA ILE A 287 -25.41 -1.42 -33.78
C ILE A 287 -25.18 -2.94 -33.79
N TYR A 288 -24.71 -3.44 -32.66
CA TYR A 288 -24.62 -4.84 -32.33
C TYR A 288 -25.44 -5.16 -31.08
N LEU A 289 -26.08 -6.32 -31.07
CA LEU A 289 -26.80 -6.84 -29.92
C LEU A 289 -26.09 -8.11 -29.42
N VAL A 290 -25.70 -8.12 -28.15
CA VAL A 290 -25.17 -9.30 -27.47
C VAL A 290 -26.31 -9.96 -26.71
N LEU A 291 -26.57 -11.23 -27.00
CA LEU A 291 -27.51 -12.07 -26.26
C LEU A 291 -26.72 -13.09 -25.45
N VAL A 292 -26.81 -12.97 -24.11
CA VAL A 292 -26.21 -13.91 -23.18
C VAL A 292 -27.19 -15.02 -22.87
N ASN A 293 -26.72 -16.27 -22.98
CA ASN A 293 -27.48 -17.47 -22.64
C ASN A 293 -27.03 -18.03 -21.28
N PHE A 294 -28.01 -18.27 -20.41
CA PHE A 294 -27.79 -18.74 -19.03
C PHE A 294 -27.71 -20.25 -18.93
N ILE A 295 -28.86 -20.92 -18.93
CA ILE A 295 -28.97 -22.37 -18.83
C ILE A 295 -30.13 -22.87 -19.66
N THR A 296 -30.08 -24.15 -20.02
CA THR A 296 -31.24 -24.93 -20.46
C THR A 296 -31.44 -26.14 -19.52
N GLY A 297 -32.47 -26.96 -19.75
CA GLY A 297 -32.78 -28.10 -18.88
C GLY A 297 -33.64 -27.75 -17.67
N THR A 298 -33.59 -28.56 -16.61
CA THR A 298 -34.40 -28.37 -15.39
C THR A 298 -33.59 -27.73 -14.26
N ARG A 299 -34.26 -27.27 -13.20
CA ARG A 299 -33.61 -26.69 -12.02
C ARG A 299 -32.67 -27.67 -11.33
N GLU A 300 -33.00 -28.95 -11.34
CA GLU A 300 -32.24 -30.04 -10.72
C GLU A 300 -31.11 -30.55 -11.60
N ASN A 301 -31.19 -30.33 -12.92
CA ASN A 301 -30.19 -30.76 -13.88
C ASN A 301 -30.02 -29.74 -15.01
N PRO A 302 -29.42 -28.56 -14.70
CA PRO A 302 -29.20 -27.53 -15.69
C PRO A 302 -28.04 -27.90 -16.62
N VAL A 303 -28.16 -27.52 -17.90
CA VAL A 303 -27.06 -27.48 -18.87
C VAL A 303 -26.51 -26.06 -18.86
N THR A 304 -25.26 -25.91 -18.42
CA THR A 304 -24.61 -24.60 -18.17
C THR A 304 -23.71 -24.15 -19.30
N GLU A 305 -23.13 -25.09 -20.06
CA GLU A 305 -22.33 -24.78 -21.25
C GLU A 305 -23.25 -24.48 -22.44
N LEU A 306 -23.37 -23.19 -22.78
CA LEU A 306 -24.18 -22.72 -23.89
C LEU A 306 -23.37 -21.82 -24.82
N GLN A 307 -23.91 -21.56 -26.00
CA GLN A 307 -23.38 -20.56 -26.92
C GLN A 307 -24.23 -19.29 -26.79
N SER A 308 -23.61 -18.20 -26.37
CA SER A 308 -24.16 -16.85 -26.48
C SER A 308 -23.90 -16.30 -27.89
N ALA A 309 -24.66 -15.29 -28.31
CA ALA A 309 -24.65 -14.79 -29.69
C ALA A 309 -24.45 -13.29 -29.76
N ILE A 310 -23.78 -12.84 -30.83
CA ILE A 310 -23.68 -11.43 -31.20
C ILE A 310 -24.37 -11.26 -32.55
N PHE A 311 -25.26 -10.29 -32.62
CA PHE A 311 -25.97 -9.90 -33.82
C PHE A 311 -25.51 -8.53 -34.29
N ILE A 312 -25.55 -8.31 -35.59
CA ILE A 312 -25.41 -6.99 -36.22
C ILE A 312 -26.78 -6.55 -36.74
N LEU A 313 -27.13 -5.28 -36.57
CA LEU A 313 -28.33 -4.71 -37.20
C LEU A 313 -28.03 -4.33 -38.66
N GLU A 314 -28.55 -5.11 -39.61
CA GLU A 314 -28.40 -4.87 -41.06
C GLU A 314 -29.80 -4.72 -41.69
N ASN A 315 -30.07 -3.61 -42.36
CA ASN A 315 -31.37 -3.32 -43.01
C ASN A 315 -32.58 -3.52 -42.08
N GLY A 316 -32.44 -3.10 -40.83
CA GLY A 316 -33.47 -3.22 -39.80
C GLY A 316 -33.70 -4.65 -39.28
N GLN A 317 -32.87 -5.64 -39.63
CA GLN A 317 -32.92 -6.99 -39.06
C GLN A 317 -31.63 -7.32 -38.30
N LEU A 318 -31.75 -8.05 -37.21
CA LEU A 318 -30.60 -8.56 -36.44
C LEU A 318 -30.11 -9.85 -37.06
N LYS A 319 -28.89 -9.83 -37.58
CA LYS A 319 -28.25 -10.99 -38.19
C LYS A 319 -27.12 -11.48 -37.29
N GLU A 320 -27.14 -12.75 -36.96
CA GLU A 320 -26.07 -13.36 -36.16
C GLU A 320 -24.72 -13.26 -36.91
N VAL A 321 -23.69 -12.76 -36.22
CA VAL A 321 -22.33 -12.58 -36.78
C VAL A 321 -21.27 -13.40 -36.05
N THR A 322 -21.50 -13.76 -34.79
CA THR A 322 -20.58 -14.59 -34.01
C THR A 322 -21.34 -15.30 -32.89
N LYS A 323 -20.87 -16.50 -32.53
CA LYS A 323 -21.23 -17.19 -31.29
C LYS A 323 -20.00 -17.34 -30.40
N PHE A 324 -20.21 -17.32 -29.10
CA PHE A 324 -19.14 -17.50 -28.12
C PHE A 324 -19.63 -18.33 -26.93
N PRO A 325 -18.76 -19.17 -26.34
CA PRO A 325 -19.13 -20.04 -25.22
C PRO A 325 -19.34 -19.23 -23.94
N THR A 326 -20.39 -19.58 -23.20
CA THR A 326 -20.66 -19.13 -21.83
C THR A 326 -20.92 -20.32 -20.91
N LEU A 327 -20.63 -20.16 -19.63
CA LEU A 327 -20.77 -21.13 -18.55
C LEU A 327 -21.73 -20.56 -17.49
N GLY A 328 -23.02 -20.79 -17.70
CA GLY A 328 -24.05 -20.15 -16.89
C GLY A 328 -24.00 -18.64 -17.05
N GLY A 329 -23.93 -18.14 -18.29
CA GLY A 329 -23.78 -16.70 -18.57
C GLY A 329 -24.96 -15.91 -18.00
N THR A 330 -24.68 -14.84 -17.24
CA THR A 330 -25.73 -14.09 -16.55
C THR A 330 -25.88 -12.65 -16.96
N ASP A 331 -24.80 -12.03 -17.44
CA ASP A 331 -24.78 -10.63 -17.86
C ASP A 331 -23.66 -10.36 -18.86
N ALA A 332 -23.81 -9.32 -19.66
CA ALA A 332 -22.81 -8.76 -20.55
C ALA A 332 -22.80 -7.23 -20.43
N THR A 333 -21.63 -6.65 -20.19
CA THR A 333 -21.49 -5.19 -20.07
C THR A 333 -20.41 -4.69 -21.03
N PRO A 334 -20.77 -3.83 -22.00
CA PRO A 334 -19.80 -3.17 -22.84
C PRO A 334 -19.21 -1.96 -22.12
N VAL A 335 -17.89 -1.80 -22.23
CA VAL A 335 -17.14 -0.68 -21.65
C VAL A 335 -16.20 -0.14 -22.71
N VAL A 336 -16.28 1.16 -22.96
CA VAL A 336 -15.36 1.85 -23.87
C VAL A 336 -14.20 2.43 -23.06
N ARG A 337 -12.96 2.12 -23.46
CA ARG A 337 -11.73 2.66 -22.86
C ARG A 337 -10.74 2.93 -23.98
N ASP A 338 -10.19 4.14 -24.03
CA ASP A 338 -9.21 4.54 -25.05
C ASP A 338 -9.66 4.22 -26.49
N ASP A 339 -10.91 4.56 -26.81
CA ASP A 339 -11.59 4.25 -28.09
C ASP A 339 -11.71 2.75 -28.43
N GLN A 340 -11.36 1.86 -27.50
CA GLN A 340 -11.52 0.43 -27.62
C GLN A 340 -12.73 -0.08 -26.81
N ILE A 341 -13.56 -0.89 -27.46
CA ILE A 341 -14.68 -1.56 -26.80
C ILE A 341 -14.19 -2.85 -26.14
N TYR A 342 -14.54 -3.01 -24.87
CA TYR A 342 -14.38 -4.25 -24.12
C TYR A 342 -15.75 -4.79 -23.75
N LEU A 343 -15.94 -6.09 -23.90
CA LEU A 343 -17.15 -6.80 -23.51
C LEU A 343 -16.84 -7.67 -22.29
N ILE A 344 -17.48 -7.38 -21.17
CA ILE A 344 -17.29 -8.11 -19.91
C ILE A 344 -18.47 -9.07 -19.75
N ILE A 345 -18.18 -10.36 -19.59
CA ILE A 345 -19.18 -11.42 -19.47
C ILE A 345 -19.16 -11.98 -18.05
N ALA A 346 -20.32 -11.97 -17.38
CA ALA A 346 -20.48 -12.56 -16.06
C ALA A 346 -20.86 -14.04 -16.17
N GLU A 347 -20.02 -14.90 -15.60
CA GLU A 347 -20.18 -16.35 -15.64
C GLU A 347 -20.60 -16.85 -14.25
N SER A 348 -21.69 -17.62 -14.17
CA SER A 348 -22.27 -18.00 -12.88
C SER A 348 -22.05 -19.45 -12.48
N LEU A 349 -21.94 -20.38 -13.43
CA LEU A 349 -21.92 -21.82 -13.13
C LEU A 349 -20.95 -22.56 -14.05
N ALA A 350 -20.00 -23.29 -13.45
CA ALA A 350 -19.15 -24.20 -14.18
C ALA A 350 -19.96 -25.34 -14.84
N GLU A 351 -19.32 -26.11 -15.73
CA GLU A 351 -19.91 -27.29 -16.39
C GLU A 351 -20.45 -28.30 -15.37
N ASP A 352 -19.75 -28.47 -14.25
CA ASP A 352 -20.16 -29.34 -13.14
C ASP A 352 -21.14 -28.67 -12.15
N GLN A 353 -21.83 -27.61 -12.59
CA GLN A 353 -22.93 -26.92 -11.88
C GLN A 353 -22.53 -26.25 -10.55
N ARG A 354 -21.25 -25.99 -10.38
CA ARG A 354 -20.66 -25.34 -9.21
C ARG A 354 -20.36 -23.87 -9.47
N PHE A 355 -20.32 -23.06 -8.42
CA PHE A 355 -20.21 -21.60 -8.55
C PHE A 355 -18.82 -21.09 -8.92
N ARG A 356 -17.75 -21.87 -8.69
CA ARG A 356 -16.37 -21.51 -9.03
C ARG A 356 -16.12 -21.38 -10.55
N THR A 357 -16.56 -20.29 -11.13
CA THR A 357 -16.29 -19.94 -12.53
C THR A 357 -15.93 -18.47 -12.64
N ALA A 358 -14.91 -18.18 -13.45
CA ALA A 358 -14.38 -16.83 -13.59
C ALA A 358 -15.14 -16.07 -14.69
N SER A 359 -15.57 -14.86 -14.38
CA SER A 359 -16.04 -13.89 -15.36
C SER A 359 -14.89 -13.46 -16.28
N ARG A 360 -15.22 -12.99 -17.48
CA ARG A 360 -14.23 -12.78 -18.55
C ARG A 360 -14.34 -11.38 -19.13
N VAL A 361 -13.19 -10.76 -19.40
CA VAL A 361 -13.08 -9.48 -20.12
C VAL A 361 -12.56 -9.78 -21.52
N TYR A 362 -13.34 -9.45 -22.53
CA TYR A 362 -12.97 -9.57 -23.93
C TYR A 362 -12.70 -8.20 -24.54
N LYS A 363 -11.69 -8.08 -25.40
CA LYS A 363 -11.61 -7.01 -26.39
C LYS A 363 -12.62 -7.35 -27.50
N PHE A 364 -13.51 -6.41 -27.83
CA PHE A 364 -14.51 -6.54 -28.88
C PHE A 364 -14.01 -5.81 -30.14
N THR A 365 -13.86 -6.53 -31.25
CA THR A 365 -13.40 -5.97 -32.53
C THR A 365 -14.46 -6.23 -33.61
N SER A 366 -14.90 -5.16 -34.27
CA SER A 366 -15.98 -5.23 -35.27
C SER A 366 -15.45 -5.64 -36.65
N ALA A 367 -16.36 -6.06 -37.53
CA ALA A 367 -15.99 -6.68 -38.80
C ALA A 367 -15.38 -5.73 -39.85
N GLN A 368 -15.57 -4.42 -39.73
CA GLN A 368 -14.89 -3.44 -40.56
C GLN A 368 -13.41 -3.31 -40.16
N GLU A 369 -13.09 -3.48 -38.87
CA GLU A 369 -11.71 -3.60 -38.39
C GLU A 369 -11.08 -4.95 -38.77
N ALA A 370 -11.85 -6.05 -38.80
CA ALA A 370 -11.33 -7.39 -39.14
C ALA A 370 -10.84 -7.55 -40.60
N GLN A 371 -11.21 -6.65 -41.52
CA GLN A 371 -10.63 -6.60 -42.89
C GLN A 371 -9.51 -5.57 -43.04
N GLU A 372 -9.29 -4.70 -42.06
CA GLU A 372 -8.21 -3.70 -42.06
C GLU A 372 -7.12 -3.94 -40.99
N GLU A 373 -7.27 -4.91 -40.09
CA GLU A 373 -6.27 -5.25 -39.08
C GLU A 373 -5.29 -6.36 -39.54
N ALA A 374 -4.50 -6.04 -40.57
CA ALA A 374 -3.06 -6.11 -40.32
C ALA A 374 -2.75 -4.95 -39.37
N PRO A 375 -1.88 -5.09 -38.36
CA PRO A 375 -1.91 -4.20 -37.21
C PRO A 375 -1.68 -2.74 -37.62
N LYS A 376 -2.75 -1.92 -37.58
CA LYS A 376 -2.61 -0.49 -37.29
C LYS A 376 -2.65 -0.47 -35.76
N GLY A 377 -1.50 -0.40 -35.10
CA GLY A 377 -0.95 0.91 -34.83
C GLY A 377 -2.02 1.76 -34.13
N LEU A 378 -1.92 2.02 -32.82
CA LEU A 378 -1.16 3.20 -32.40
C LEU A 378 -1.04 4.15 -33.60
N ALA A 379 -1.85 5.23 -33.65
CA ALA A 379 -2.02 6.14 -34.79
C ALA A 379 -0.74 6.83 -35.33
N PHE A 380 0.42 6.30 -34.96
CA PHE A 380 1.78 6.67 -35.29
C PHE A 380 2.66 5.46 -35.69
N GLN A 381 2.08 4.31 -36.09
CA GLN A 381 2.85 3.14 -36.53
C GLN A 381 2.73 2.89 -38.03
N VAL A 382 3.87 2.73 -38.66
CA VAL A 382 4.02 2.50 -40.10
C VAL A 382 4.34 1.01 -40.31
N PRO A 383 3.63 0.28 -41.20
CA PRO A 383 3.77 -1.17 -41.34
C PRO A 383 5.22 -1.64 -41.59
N GLU A 384 5.98 -0.90 -42.39
CA GLU A 384 7.40 -1.20 -42.65
C GLU A 384 8.24 -1.10 -41.37
N PHE A 385 7.90 -0.16 -40.47
CA PHE A 385 8.54 -0.07 -39.16
C PHE A 385 8.08 -1.17 -38.21
N LEU A 386 6.86 -1.69 -38.35
CA LEU A 386 6.39 -2.85 -37.58
C LEU A 386 7.02 -4.16 -38.07
N GLU A 387 7.19 -4.33 -39.38
CA GLU A 387 7.96 -5.43 -39.96
C GLU A 387 9.43 -5.35 -39.52
N LEU A 388 10.03 -4.16 -39.56
CA LEU A 388 11.38 -3.94 -39.04
C LEU A 388 11.47 -4.21 -37.53
N PHE A 389 10.46 -3.79 -36.75
CA PHE A 389 10.38 -4.04 -35.32
C PHE A 389 10.28 -5.55 -35.03
N THR A 390 9.38 -6.26 -35.73
CA THR A 390 9.17 -7.70 -35.58
C THR A 390 10.34 -8.54 -36.10
N ALA A 391 11.13 -8.01 -37.05
CA ALA A 391 12.34 -8.64 -37.52
C ALA A 391 13.38 -8.84 -36.41
N TYR A 392 13.42 -7.96 -35.40
CA TYR A 392 14.32 -8.10 -34.25
C TYR A 392 13.62 -8.60 -32.98
N THR A 393 12.52 -7.99 -32.57
CA THR A 393 11.86 -8.20 -31.27
C THR A 393 10.37 -8.53 -31.44
N SER A 394 9.68 -9.00 -30.40
CA SER A 394 8.23 -9.27 -30.42
C SER A 394 7.73 -10.35 -31.41
N SER A 395 8.63 -11.04 -32.12
CA SER A 395 8.35 -12.24 -32.91
C SER A 395 9.12 -13.44 -32.35
N LYS A 396 8.49 -14.62 -32.32
CA LYS A 396 9.15 -15.88 -31.94
C LYS A 396 10.20 -16.34 -32.96
N THR A 397 10.16 -15.81 -34.17
CA THR A 397 11.09 -16.13 -35.26
C THR A 397 11.99 -14.94 -35.65
N GLY A 398 11.90 -13.84 -34.90
CA GLY A 398 12.75 -12.67 -35.10
C GLY A 398 14.18 -12.89 -34.59
N ILE A 399 15.11 -12.03 -35.01
CA ILE A 399 16.55 -12.15 -34.72
C ILE A 399 16.84 -12.31 -33.22
N GLY A 400 16.15 -11.56 -32.34
CA GLY A 400 16.35 -11.65 -30.89
C GLY A 400 15.91 -12.98 -30.29
N ALA A 401 14.80 -13.57 -30.77
CA ALA A 401 14.35 -14.89 -30.36
C ALA A 401 15.30 -15.98 -30.87
N THR A 402 15.73 -15.90 -32.14
CA THR A 402 16.72 -16.81 -32.73
C THR A 402 18.07 -16.73 -32.01
N LEU A 403 18.53 -15.54 -31.62
CA LEU A 403 19.73 -15.36 -30.80
C LEU A 403 19.60 -16.09 -29.46
N THR A 404 18.47 -15.92 -28.76
CA THR A 404 18.19 -16.58 -27.48
C THR A 404 18.19 -18.10 -27.61
N GLU A 405 17.55 -18.63 -28.66
CA GLU A 405 17.51 -20.08 -28.93
C GLU A 405 18.90 -20.63 -29.26
N SER A 406 19.65 -19.93 -30.13
CA SER A 406 21.02 -20.31 -30.48
C SER A 406 21.95 -20.34 -29.26
N GLU A 407 21.88 -19.33 -28.38
CA GLU A 407 22.63 -19.35 -27.12
C GLU A 407 22.19 -20.49 -26.20
N THR A 408 20.88 -20.80 -26.16
CA THR A 408 20.35 -21.90 -25.34
C THR A 408 20.92 -23.25 -25.74
N GLU A 409 21.08 -23.52 -27.03
CA GLU A 409 21.74 -24.74 -27.49
C GLU A 409 23.18 -24.85 -26.96
N THR A 410 23.92 -23.74 -26.93
CA THR A 410 25.31 -23.71 -26.43
C THR A 410 25.41 -23.89 -24.91
N THR A 411 24.42 -23.41 -24.15
CA THR A 411 24.44 -23.46 -22.68
C THR A 411 23.72 -24.66 -22.07
N ASN A 412 23.08 -25.52 -22.87
CA ASN A 412 22.39 -26.74 -22.40
C ASN A 412 23.28 -27.70 -21.59
N SER A 413 24.59 -27.66 -21.81
CA SER A 413 25.56 -28.47 -21.06
C SER A 413 26.08 -27.81 -19.77
N LEU A 414 25.73 -26.54 -19.52
CA LEU A 414 26.15 -25.77 -18.36
C LEU A 414 25.18 -25.94 -17.19
N PRO A 415 25.69 -25.86 -15.95
CA PRO A 415 24.86 -26.03 -14.77
C PRO A 415 24.04 -24.77 -14.50
N LEU A 416 22.74 -24.94 -14.22
CA LEU A 416 21.78 -23.88 -13.92
C LEU A 416 21.24 -24.06 -12.49
N LEU A 417 21.34 -23.01 -11.67
CA LEU A 417 20.79 -22.95 -10.33
C LEU A 417 19.64 -21.93 -10.31
N VAL A 418 18.43 -22.42 -10.02
CA VAL A 418 17.24 -21.58 -9.85
C VAL A 418 16.89 -21.52 -8.36
N ALA A 419 16.94 -20.33 -7.78
CA ALA A 419 16.61 -20.09 -6.38
C ALA A 419 15.32 -19.28 -6.25
N THR A 420 14.50 -19.63 -5.26
CA THR A 420 13.36 -18.83 -4.80
C THR A 420 13.60 -18.39 -3.36
N SER A 421 12.60 -17.77 -2.73
CA SER A 421 12.64 -17.47 -1.30
C SER A 421 12.59 -18.71 -0.41
N PHE A 422 12.18 -19.85 -0.96
CA PHE A 422 11.86 -21.05 -0.21
C PHE A 422 12.68 -22.27 -0.63
N ASP A 423 13.08 -22.37 -1.90
CA ASP A 423 13.69 -23.57 -2.49
C ASP A 423 14.80 -23.22 -3.48
N MET A 424 15.71 -24.17 -3.72
CA MET A 424 16.68 -24.11 -4.80
C MET A 424 16.61 -25.38 -5.64
N ILE A 425 16.62 -25.24 -6.96
CA ILE A 425 16.67 -26.33 -7.94
C ILE A 425 17.99 -26.24 -8.68
N LEU A 426 18.73 -27.34 -8.71
CA LEU A 426 19.94 -27.49 -9.50
C LEU A 426 19.66 -28.36 -10.73
N PHE A 427 19.87 -27.77 -11.90
CA PHE A 427 19.93 -28.46 -13.19
C PHE A 427 21.41 -28.63 -13.58
N PRO A 428 22.01 -29.83 -13.38
CA PRO A 428 23.43 -30.04 -13.61
C PRO A 428 23.85 -29.96 -15.10
N GLY A 429 22.90 -30.11 -16.03
CA GLY A 429 23.17 -30.21 -17.47
C GLY A 429 23.67 -31.60 -17.89
N LYS A 430 23.98 -31.76 -19.19
CA LYS A 430 24.55 -32.99 -19.78
C LYS A 430 23.72 -34.28 -19.57
N GLY A 431 22.39 -34.14 -19.43
CA GLY A 431 21.49 -35.28 -19.22
C GLY A 431 21.51 -35.87 -17.81
N LEU A 432 22.22 -35.25 -16.86
CA LEU A 432 22.15 -35.62 -15.44
C LEU A 432 20.80 -35.22 -14.83
N ASP A 433 20.40 -35.89 -13.75
CA ASP A 433 19.14 -35.64 -13.08
C ASP A 433 19.17 -34.37 -12.23
N PRO A 434 18.14 -33.50 -12.33
CA PRO A 434 18.02 -32.35 -11.46
C PRO A 434 17.78 -32.76 -10.02
N SER A 435 18.20 -31.91 -9.09
CA SER A 435 17.92 -32.07 -7.67
C SER A 435 17.45 -30.76 -7.06
N TYR A 436 16.87 -30.81 -5.87
CA TYR A 436 16.41 -29.62 -5.16
C TYR A 436 16.73 -29.69 -3.67
N ILE A 437 16.72 -28.54 -3.02
CA ILE A 437 16.81 -28.42 -1.56
C ILE A 437 15.79 -27.38 -1.07
N ASN A 438 15.14 -27.69 0.05
CA ASN A 438 14.38 -26.69 0.79
C ASN A 438 15.35 -25.67 1.37
N PHE A 439 15.27 -24.45 0.89
CA PHE A 439 16.06 -23.34 1.38
C PHE A 439 15.52 -22.91 2.74
N ARG A 440 14.29 -22.37 2.85
CA ARG A 440 13.83 -21.66 4.06
C ARG A 440 12.69 -22.32 4.85
N LEU A 441 11.43 -22.22 4.41
CA LEU A 441 10.24 -22.53 5.23
C LEU A 441 10.06 -24.00 5.63
N GLY A 442 10.68 -24.92 4.88
CA GLY A 442 10.69 -26.36 5.15
C GLY A 442 11.86 -26.86 6.01
N SER A 443 12.74 -25.96 6.48
CA SER A 443 13.93 -26.35 7.25
C SER A 443 13.63 -26.49 8.75
N ARG A 444 14.32 -27.44 9.40
CA ARG A 444 14.22 -27.68 10.84
C ARG A 444 14.85 -26.52 11.61
N GLY A 445 14.27 -26.11 12.74
CA GLY A 445 14.81 -25.06 13.59
C GLY A 445 14.54 -23.63 13.11
N PHE A 446 14.16 -23.42 11.84
CA PHE A 446 13.88 -22.08 11.30
C PHE A 446 12.69 -21.41 11.99
N LYS A 447 11.56 -22.13 12.13
CA LYS A 447 10.33 -21.56 12.70
C LYS A 447 10.51 -21.28 14.19
N GLU A 448 11.24 -22.14 14.88
CA GLU A 448 11.56 -22.03 16.31
C GLU A 448 12.45 -20.81 16.58
N LEU A 449 13.55 -20.65 15.84
CA LEU A 449 14.43 -19.48 15.97
C LEU A 449 13.73 -18.19 15.52
N ALA A 450 12.94 -18.24 14.45
CA ALA A 450 12.16 -17.10 13.99
C ALA A 450 11.11 -16.68 15.04
N ALA A 451 10.43 -17.62 15.69
CA ALA A 451 9.46 -17.29 16.74
C ALA A 451 10.11 -16.50 17.88
N VAL A 452 11.35 -16.86 18.25
CA VAL A 452 12.12 -16.15 19.28
C VAL A 452 12.57 -14.77 18.77
N SER A 453 13.19 -14.69 17.59
CA SER A 453 13.66 -13.40 17.05
C SER A 453 12.55 -12.36 16.89
N HIS A 454 11.32 -12.79 16.58
CA HIS A 454 10.19 -11.89 16.35
C HIS A 454 9.56 -11.33 17.63
N LEU A 455 9.93 -11.78 18.83
CA LEU A 455 9.41 -11.21 20.07
C LEU A 455 9.82 -9.73 20.23
N GLY A 456 11.00 -9.34 19.76
CA GLY A 456 11.42 -7.92 19.73
C GLY A 456 10.46 -7.05 18.92
N PRO A 457 10.35 -7.27 17.60
CA PRO A 457 9.37 -6.56 16.76
C PRO A 457 7.92 -6.65 17.27
N ALA A 458 7.50 -7.78 17.85
CA ALA A 458 6.16 -7.92 18.41
C ALA A 458 5.90 -6.95 19.57
N LEU A 459 6.85 -6.77 20.50
CA LEU A 459 6.73 -5.80 21.59
C LEU A 459 6.76 -4.36 21.08
N ALA A 460 7.60 -4.05 20.09
CA ALA A 460 7.61 -2.74 19.44
C ALA A 460 6.26 -2.42 18.76
N SER A 461 5.63 -3.42 18.13
CA SER A 461 4.30 -3.26 17.54
C SER A 461 3.21 -2.97 18.58
N LEU A 462 3.28 -3.54 19.79
CA LEU A 462 2.34 -3.22 20.87
C LEU A 462 2.44 -1.75 21.30
N ILE A 463 3.67 -1.23 21.37
CA ILE A 463 3.94 0.19 21.66
C ILE A 463 3.35 1.05 20.54
N GLN A 464 3.61 0.71 19.28
CA GLN A 464 3.07 1.46 18.14
C GLN A 464 1.54 1.43 18.06
N ILE A 465 0.90 0.29 18.37
CA ILE A 465 -0.57 0.20 18.46
C ILE A 465 -1.12 1.19 19.49
N ARG A 466 -0.48 1.29 20.66
CA ARG A 466 -0.85 2.25 21.70
C ARG A 466 -0.59 3.69 21.26
N ASP A 467 0.58 3.97 20.70
CA ASP A 467 0.97 5.33 20.27
C ASP A 467 0.09 5.84 19.12
N ASN A 468 -0.47 4.95 18.30
CA ASN A 468 -1.47 5.28 17.28
C ASN A 468 -2.85 5.62 17.87
N GLY A 469 -3.02 5.58 19.19
CA GLY A 469 -4.26 5.93 19.89
C GLY A 469 -5.29 4.81 19.98
N ALA A 470 -4.90 3.55 19.76
CA ALA A 470 -5.81 2.42 19.95
C ALA A 470 -6.24 2.30 21.43
N PRO A 471 -7.50 1.93 21.73
CA PRO A 471 -7.93 1.68 23.10
C PRO A 471 -7.08 0.61 23.78
N ASP A 472 -6.80 0.77 25.07
CA ASP A 472 -5.90 -0.12 25.81
C ASP A 472 -6.27 -1.61 25.70
N ALA A 473 -7.57 -1.91 25.67
CA ALA A 473 -8.08 -3.28 25.51
C ALA A 473 -7.57 -3.99 24.24
N VAL A 474 -7.25 -3.24 23.18
CA VAL A 474 -6.74 -3.80 21.91
C VAL A 474 -5.32 -4.34 22.09
N TRP A 475 -4.39 -3.52 22.58
CA TRP A 475 -3.00 -3.96 22.76
C TRP A 475 -2.90 -4.95 23.93
N GLN A 476 -3.70 -4.79 24.99
CA GLN A 476 -3.71 -5.71 26.14
C GLN A 476 -4.10 -7.13 25.72
N LYS A 477 -5.12 -7.27 24.85
CA LYS A 477 -5.53 -8.57 24.32
C LYS A 477 -4.39 -9.25 23.54
N GLN A 478 -3.66 -8.48 22.72
CA GLN A 478 -2.52 -9.02 21.96
C GLN A 478 -1.35 -9.37 22.88
N ALA A 479 -1.05 -8.53 23.88
CA ALA A 479 -0.03 -8.78 24.89
C ALA A 479 -0.32 -10.06 25.69
N GLN A 480 -1.58 -10.28 26.08
CA GLN A 480 -2.00 -11.48 26.80
C GLN A 480 -1.86 -12.75 25.94
N ASN A 481 -2.26 -12.70 24.67
CA ASN A 481 -2.06 -13.82 23.75
C ASN A 481 -0.56 -14.12 23.56
N LEU A 482 0.27 -13.09 23.37
CA LEU A 482 1.71 -13.26 23.24
C LEU A 482 2.34 -13.87 24.51
N LEU A 483 1.89 -13.44 25.69
CA LEU A 483 2.33 -13.97 26.98
C LEU A 483 2.05 -15.47 27.11
N GLU A 484 0.84 -15.90 26.75
CA GLU A 484 0.43 -17.31 26.79
C GLU A 484 1.27 -18.17 25.84
N LYS A 485 1.46 -17.72 24.59
CA LYS A 485 2.27 -18.45 23.61
C LYS A 485 3.75 -18.50 24.00
N THR A 486 4.27 -17.44 24.60
CA THR A 486 5.65 -17.39 25.10
C THR A 486 5.86 -18.38 26.24
N ARG A 487 4.96 -18.43 27.23
CA ARG A 487 5.00 -19.42 28.31
C ARG A 487 4.91 -20.85 27.81
N ALA A 488 4.02 -21.12 26.85
CA ALA A 488 3.87 -22.44 26.24
C ALA A 488 5.16 -22.88 25.52
N SER A 489 5.80 -21.96 24.80
CA SER A 489 7.05 -22.22 24.08
C SER A 489 8.22 -22.44 25.05
N GLN A 490 8.30 -21.65 26.13
CA GLN A 490 9.31 -21.84 27.18
C GLN A 490 9.22 -23.22 27.82
N LYS A 491 8.00 -23.68 28.13
CA LYS A 491 7.77 -24.97 28.82
C LYS A 491 8.32 -26.17 28.05
N VAL A 492 8.32 -26.13 26.72
CA VAL A 492 8.79 -27.22 25.87
C VAL A 492 10.26 -27.09 25.47
N ASN A 493 10.86 -25.92 25.69
CA ASN A 493 12.26 -25.66 25.35
C ASN A 493 13.21 -26.45 26.25
N SER A 494 14.14 -27.19 25.65
CA SER A 494 15.13 -27.99 26.37
C SER A 494 16.32 -28.32 25.46
N THR A 495 17.47 -28.68 26.04
CA THR A 495 18.62 -29.16 25.24
C THR A 495 18.25 -30.40 24.40
N VAL A 496 17.41 -31.29 24.95
CA VAL A 496 16.89 -32.49 24.26
C VAL A 496 16.07 -32.11 23.03
N LEU A 497 15.22 -31.07 23.12
CA LEU A 497 14.46 -30.57 21.97
C LEU A 497 15.40 -30.19 20.82
N TRP A 498 16.43 -29.40 21.10
CA TRP A 498 17.36 -28.92 20.07
C TRP A 498 18.25 -30.03 19.51
N LYS A 499 18.75 -30.91 20.37
CA LYS A 499 19.69 -31.98 20.01
C LYS A 499 19.02 -33.17 19.33
N ASP A 500 17.92 -33.66 19.89
CA ASP A 500 17.36 -34.97 19.54
C ASP A 500 16.11 -34.86 18.63
N PHE A 501 15.38 -33.73 18.67
CA PHE A 501 14.17 -33.54 17.86
C PHE A 501 14.38 -32.58 16.68
N ILE A 502 14.82 -31.35 16.95
CA ILE A 502 15.10 -30.34 15.92
C ILE A 502 16.32 -30.77 15.09
N GLN A 503 17.41 -31.18 15.76
CA GLN A 503 18.54 -31.90 15.16
C GLN A 503 19.11 -31.21 13.91
N VAL A 504 19.53 -29.96 14.05
CA VAL A 504 20.17 -29.20 12.97
C VAL A 504 21.69 -29.39 13.05
N GLU A 505 22.30 -29.94 12.01
CA GLU A 505 23.74 -30.27 11.95
C GLU A 505 24.62 -29.04 12.22
N ALA A 506 24.24 -27.87 11.68
CA ALA A 506 24.97 -26.62 11.88
C ALA A 506 25.00 -26.13 13.35
N PHE A 507 24.13 -26.66 14.22
CA PHE A 507 24.05 -26.28 15.63
C PHE A 507 24.88 -27.20 16.54
N GLN A 508 25.62 -28.17 15.98
CA GLN A 508 26.38 -29.12 16.75
C GLN A 508 27.32 -28.44 17.75
N GLY A 509 27.19 -28.79 19.03
CA GLY A 509 27.97 -28.23 20.13
C GLY A 509 27.38 -26.94 20.73
N ARG A 510 26.26 -26.44 20.19
CA ARG A 510 25.58 -25.22 20.65
C ARG A 510 24.17 -25.46 21.17
N GLU A 511 23.67 -26.69 21.17
CA GLU A 511 22.28 -27.01 21.51
C GLU A 511 21.89 -26.59 22.93
N ALA A 512 22.81 -26.75 23.89
CA ALA A 512 22.61 -26.29 25.26
C ALA A 512 22.61 -24.76 25.38
N ALA A 513 23.47 -24.07 24.62
CA ALA A 513 23.52 -22.61 24.56
C ALA A 513 22.25 -22.05 23.90
N ILE A 514 21.79 -22.66 22.80
CA ILE A 514 20.53 -22.28 22.13
C ILE A 514 19.36 -22.46 23.09
N ALA A 515 19.25 -23.60 23.77
CA ALA A 515 18.21 -23.82 24.76
C ALA A 515 18.24 -22.73 25.87
N SER A 516 19.43 -22.40 26.37
CA SER A 516 19.59 -21.38 27.42
C SER A 516 19.21 -19.97 26.93
N MET A 517 19.61 -19.60 25.70
CA MET A 517 19.23 -18.34 25.06
C MET A 517 17.71 -18.22 24.89
N VAL A 518 17.07 -19.29 24.42
CA VAL A 518 15.61 -19.31 24.21
C VAL A 518 14.85 -19.20 25.54
N ASP A 519 15.32 -19.89 26.58
CA ASP A 519 14.73 -19.77 27.92
C ASP A 519 14.88 -18.35 28.50
N TYR A 520 16.07 -17.76 28.35
CA TYR A 520 16.32 -16.37 28.72
C TYR A 520 15.41 -15.40 27.96
N ALA A 521 15.31 -15.57 26.64
CA ALA A 521 14.48 -14.73 25.78
C ALA A 521 13.01 -14.79 26.22
N CYS A 522 12.45 -15.99 26.38
CA CYS A 522 11.07 -16.17 26.84
C CYS A 522 10.85 -15.59 28.24
N THR A 523 11.77 -15.85 29.19
CA THR A 523 11.69 -15.30 30.55
C THR A 523 11.64 -13.77 30.53
N LEU A 524 12.53 -13.14 29.76
CA LEU A 524 12.60 -11.70 29.68
C LEU A 524 11.34 -11.10 29.04
N THR A 525 10.82 -11.72 27.98
CA THR A 525 9.55 -11.29 27.34
C THR A 525 8.36 -11.46 28.28
N ILE A 526 8.29 -12.57 29.03
CA ILE A 526 7.23 -12.80 30.02
C ILE A 526 7.25 -11.69 31.07
N ARG A 527 8.43 -11.37 31.63
CA ARG A 527 8.57 -10.26 32.60
C ARG A 527 8.17 -8.93 32.01
N PHE A 528 8.56 -8.64 30.76
CA PHE A 528 8.14 -7.43 30.06
C PHE A 528 6.62 -7.34 29.99
N LEU A 529 5.98 -8.39 29.46
CA LEU A 529 4.53 -8.45 29.25
C LEU A 529 3.75 -8.35 30.57
N GLU A 530 4.16 -9.10 31.61
CA GLU A 530 3.57 -9.00 32.94
C GLU A 530 3.71 -7.59 33.53
N THR A 531 4.88 -6.96 33.35
CA THR A 531 5.15 -5.62 33.86
C THR A 531 4.26 -4.57 33.18
N VAL A 532 4.11 -4.61 31.86
CA VAL A 532 3.29 -3.63 31.14
C VAL A 532 1.79 -3.89 31.26
N LEU A 533 1.38 -5.15 31.46
CA LEU A 533 -0.01 -5.48 31.77
C LEU A 533 -0.40 -5.04 33.19
N ALA A 534 0.54 -5.08 34.14
CA ALA A 534 0.33 -4.58 35.50
C ALA A 534 0.37 -3.04 35.57
N ASP A 535 1.18 -2.41 34.72
CA ASP A 535 1.37 -0.96 34.67
C ASP A 535 1.51 -0.49 33.22
N SER A 536 0.40 -0.05 32.63
CA SER A 536 0.34 0.37 31.23
C SER A 536 1.26 1.57 30.95
N SER A 537 1.62 2.38 31.94
CA SER A 537 2.54 3.51 31.74
C SER A 537 3.91 3.05 31.21
N LYS A 538 4.31 1.81 31.49
CA LYS A 538 5.57 1.20 31.04
C LYS A 538 5.53 0.68 29.60
N LEU A 539 4.38 0.62 28.93
CA LEU A 539 4.33 0.30 27.51
C LEU A 539 4.73 1.52 26.66
N ASN A 540 6.01 1.86 26.67
CA ASN A 540 6.57 2.97 25.91
C ASN A 540 7.97 2.64 25.37
N ALA A 541 8.42 3.40 24.37
CA ALA A 541 9.67 3.17 23.68
C ALA A 541 10.90 3.21 24.60
N ARG A 542 10.95 4.11 25.60
CA ARG A 542 12.08 4.21 26.53
C ARG A 542 12.20 2.96 27.40
N PHE A 543 11.10 2.55 28.04
CA PHE A 543 11.10 1.37 28.89
C PHE A 543 11.52 0.11 28.13
N TYR A 544 10.99 -0.07 26.91
CA TYR A 544 11.36 -1.16 26.00
C TYR A 544 12.83 -1.11 25.58
N ARG A 545 13.33 0.07 25.19
CA ARG A 545 14.73 0.23 24.79
C ARG A 545 15.68 -0.11 25.93
N GLU A 546 15.50 0.52 27.09
CA GLU A 546 16.39 0.38 28.23
C GLU A 546 16.33 -1.01 28.87
N ASN A 547 15.14 -1.55 29.10
CA ASN A 547 14.98 -2.76 29.91
C ASN A 547 14.94 -4.04 29.08
N TYR A 548 14.82 -3.95 27.76
CA TYR A 548 14.68 -5.12 26.88
C TYR A 548 15.72 -5.10 25.75
N ILE A 549 15.68 -4.11 24.87
CA ILE A 549 16.52 -4.08 23.65
C ILE A 549 18.00 -3.90 23.95
N GLU A 550 18.34 -2.96 24.84
CA GLU A 550 19.72 -2.59 25.19
C GLU A 550 20.18 -3.20 26.52
N ALA A 551 19.25 -3.66 27.37
CA ALA A 551 19.52 -4.19 28.71
C ALA A 551 20.37 -3.24 29.59
N THR A 552 20.11 -1.94 29.49
CA THR A 552 20.75 -0.88 30.31
C THR A 552 19.97 -0.61 31.61
N GLY A 553 18.68 -0.94 31.66
CA GLY A 553 17.82 -0.83 32.84
C GLY A 553 17.78 -2.09 33.70
N ASP A 554 17.38 -1.94 34.96
CA ASP A 554 17.37 -3.02 35.96
C ASP A 554 15.98 -3.65 36.20
N VAL A 555 14.91 -3.06 35.68
CA VAL A 555 13.53 -3.41 36.07
C VAL A 555 13.18 -4.85 35.70
N LEU A 556 13.60 -5.31 34.51
CA LEU A 556 13.33 -6.66 34.03
C LEU A 556 14.42 -7.67 34.41
N GLY A 557 15.53 -7.18 34.98
CA GLY A 557 16.73 -7.98 35.25
C GLY A 557 17.39 -8.52 33.99
N ALA A 558 17.34 -7.77 32.88
CA ALA A 558 17.99 -8.13 31.63
C ALA A 558 19.52 -8.04 31.79
N THR A 559 20.22 -9.10 31.38
CA THR A 559 21.69 -9.18 31.43
C THR A 559 22.30 -9.28 30.03
N VAL A 560 21.54 -9.80 29.07
CA VAL A 560 21.89 -9.84 27.65
C VAL A 560 20.89 -8.96 26.88
N PRO A 561 21.36 -7.98 26.10
CA PRO A 561 20.51 -7.16 25.23
C PRO A 561 19.71 -8.01 24.26
N TYR A 562 18.42 -7.69 24.05
CA TYR A 562 17.59 -8.48 23.13
C TYR A 562 18.06 -8.39 21.67
N ASN A 563 18.74 -7.31 21.30
CA ASN A 563 19.44 -7.22 20.01
C ASN A 563 20.43 -8.37 19.82
N ALA A 564 21.19 -8.76 20.85
CA ALA A 564 22.12 -9.89 20.76
C ALA A 564 21.39 -11.22 20.52
N VAL A 565 20.23 -11.42 21.15
CA VAL A 565 19.36 -12.59 20.91
C VAL A 565 18.83 -12.62 19.48
N MET A 566 18.37 -11.48 18.95
CA MET A 566 17.94 -11.36 17.56
C MET A 566 19.09 -11.65 16.58
N ILE A 567 20.28 -11.09 16.82
CA ILE A 567 21.47 -11.37 16.01
C ILE A 567 21.81 -12.87 16.04
N ALA A 568 21.85 -13.49 17.22
CA ALA A 568 22.18 -14.91 17.36
C ALA A 568 21.20 -15.80 16.59
N THR A 569 19.89 -15.57 16.75
CA THR A 569 18.84 -16.33 16.07
C THR A 569 18.90 -16.16 14.55
N PHE A 570 19.08 -14.94 14.04
CA PHE A 570 19.25 -14.70 12.60
C PHE A 570 20.55 -15.29 12.05
N PHE A 571 21.64 -15.22 12.81
CA PHE A 571 22.94 -15.79 12.43
C PHE A 571 22.87 -17.32 12.34
N LEU A 572 22.27 -17.99 13.34
CA LEU A 572 22.08 -19.45 13.33
C LEU A 572 21.27 -19.91 12.12
N VAL A 573 20.18 -19.20 11.79
CA VAL A 573 19.41 -19.45 10.57
C VAL A 573 20.31 -19.29 9.33
N GLY A 574 21.03 -18.18 9.21
CA GLY A 574 21.96 -17.97 8.09
C GLY A 574 23.05 -19.05 7.98
N LEU A 575 23.56 -19.52 9.12
CA LEU A 575 24.58 -20.56 9.19
C LEU A 575 24.06 -21.92 8.72
N ASP A 576 22.90 -22.36 9.20
CA ASP A 576 22.28 -23.61 8.76
C ASP A 576 21.96 -23.60 7.26
N LEU A 577 21.30 -22.53 6.79
CA LEU A 577 20.99 -22.33 5.38
C LEU A 577 22.23 -22.47 4.52
N SER A 578 23.30 -21.75 4.90
CA SER A 578 24.55 -21.75 4.16
C SER A 578 25.23 -23.11 4.20
N TYR A 579 25.30 -23.75 5.37
CA TYR A 579 25.98 -25.03 5.55
C TYR A 579 25.33 -26.16 4.75
N ARG A 580 24.00 -26.30 4.84
CA ARG A 580 23.27 -27.33 4.07
C ARG A 580 23.34 -27.10 2.57
N SER A 581 23.12 -25.87 2.11
CA SER A 581 23.21 -25.53 0.69
C SER A 581 24.60 -25.77 0.14
N ARG A 582 25.66 -25.43 0.88
CA ARG A 582 27.04 -25.67 0.47
C ARG A 582 27.38 -27.16 0.37
N LYS A 583 26.98 -27.95 1.36
CA LYS A 583 27.15 -29.41 1.37
C LYS A 583 26.45 -30.06 0.17
N TRP A 584 25.21 -29.64 -0.11
CA TRP A 584 24.43 -30.10 -1.27
C TRP A 584 25.04 -29.68 -2.62
N LEU A 585 25.49 -28.43 -2.78
CA LEU A 585 26.11 -27.98 -4.03
C LEU A 585 27.45 -28.68 -4.29
N ARG A 586 28.24 -28.92 -3.24
CA ARG A 586 29.50 -29.68 -3.33
C ARG A 586 29.28 -31.15 -3.70
N SER A 587 28.26 -31.81 -3.14
CA SER A 587 27.94 -33.20 -3.50
C SER A 587 27.51 -33.37 -4.96
N ASN A 588 27.07 -32.28 -5.61
CA ASN A 588 26.69 -32.27 -7.03
C ASN A 588 27.82 -31.81 -7.97
N ASN A 589 29.05 -31.62 -7.49
CA ASN A 589 30.22 -31.17 -8.27
C ASN A 589 29.94 -29.92 -9.13
N PHE A 590 29.24 -28.94 -8.55
CA PHE A 590 28.78 -27.73 -9.22
C PHE A 590 29.93 -26.76 -9.55
N ASP A 591 30.11 -26.43 -10.83
CA ASP A 591 31.15 -25.48 -11.31
C ASP A 591 30.63 -24.03 -11.30
N TRP A 592 30.96 -23.29 -10.24
CA TRP A 592 30.54 -21.89 -10.06
C TRP A 592 31.00 -20.93 -11.15
N LYS A 593 32.16 -21.19 -11.78
CA LYS A 593 32.69 -20.30 -12.83
C LYS A 593 31.87 -20.35 -14.11
N LYS A 594 31.13 -21.45 -14.30
CA LYS A 594 30.23 -21.66 -15.46
C LYS A 594 28.76 -21.62 -15.09
N ALA A 595 28.45 -21.53 -13.80
CA ALA A 595 27.10 -21.55 -13.28
C ALA A 595 26.24 -20.44 -13.89
N MET A 596 25.03 -20.80 -14.28
CA MET A 596 23.96 -19.87 -14.59
C MET A 596 23.08 -19.79 -13.34
N VAL A 597 22.87 -18.61 -12.79
CA VAL A 597 22.09 -18.45 -11.55
C VAL A 597 20.93 -17.50 -11.76
N ILE A 598 19.72 -17.94 -11.44
CA ILE A 598 18.51 -17.13 -11.43
C ILE A 598 17.89 -17.17 -10.04
N ILE A 599 17.68 -16.00 -9.44
CA ILE A 599 16.82 -15.83 -8.26
C ILE A 599 15.47 -15.32 -8.75
N THR A 600 14.40 -16.10 -8.60
CA THR A 600 13.09 -15.81 -9.18
C THR A 600 12.00 -15.67 -8.11
N GLY A 601 10.99 -14.84 -8.40
CA GLY A 601 9.83 -14.63 -7.57
C GLY A 601 10.04 -13.79 -6.31
N GLN A 602 8.95 -13.60 -5.57
CA GLN A 602 8.88 -12.78 -4.36
C GLN A 602 9.80 -13.30 -3.24
N GLN A 603 10.69 -12.44 -2.75
CA GLN A 603 11.64 -12.76 -1.67
C GLN A 603 11.12 -12.32 -0.30
N GLY A 604 10.03 -12.92 0.17
CA GLY A 604 9.37 -12.53 1.42
C GLY A 604 8.27 -11.50 1.19
N ARG A 605 8.53 -10.21 1.41
CA ARG A 605 7.59 -9.14 1.00
C ARG A 605 7.76 -8.84 -0.48
N GLU A 606 6.76 -8.21 -1.09
CA GLU A 606 6.69 -7.88 -2.52
C GLU A 606 7.87 -7.02 -2.98
N THR A 607 8.41 -6.18 -2.08
CA THR A 607 9.50 -5.24 -2.35
C THR A 607 10.89 -5.79 -2.03
N SER A 608 10.98 -6.92 -1.33
CA SER A 608 12.25 -7.38 -0.74
C SER A 608 13.12 -8.14 -1.74
N GLY A 609 14.44 -8.03 -1.60
CA GLY A 609 15.40 -8.88 -2.32
C GLY A 609 15.48 -8.69 -3.83
N VAL A 610 15.07 -7.53 -4.34
CA VAL A 610 14.99 -7.21 -5.77
C VAL A 610 16.32 -6.71 -6.38
N THR A 611 17.36 -6.51 -5.58
CA THR A 611 18.71 -6.14 -6.03
C THR A 611 19.77 -7.02 -5.36
N ILE A 612 20.99 -7.04 -5.90
CA ILE A 612 22.09 -7.84 -5.32
C ILE A 612 22.41 -7.39 -3.87
N SER A 613 22.40 -6.08 -3.58
CA SER A 613 22.69 -5.57 -2.23
C SER A 613 21.58 -5.82 -1.21
N THR A 614 20.35 -6.01 -1.68
CA THR A 614 19.16 -6.22 -0.83
C THR A 614 18.69 -7.68 -0.77
N SER A 615 19.25 -8.56 -1.61
CA SER A 615 18.90 -9.98 -1.66
C SER A 615 19.80 -10.82 -0.76
N SER A 616 19.26 -11.30 0.36
CA SER A 616 19.99 -12.24 1.22
C SER A 616 20.37 -13.54 0.49
N VAL A 617 19.53 -14.00 -0.45
CA VAL A 617 19.82 -15.20 -1.25
C VAL A 617 21.03 -14.96 -2.15
N ALA A 618 21.08 -13.81 -2.85
CA ALA A 618 22.24 -13.45 -3.67
C ALA A 618 23.53 -13.40 -2.84
N GLN A 619 23.49 -12.70 -1.71
CA GLN A 619 24.66 -12.54 -0.83
C GLN A 619 25.14 -13.90 -0.30
N ILE A 620 24.22 -14.79 0.10
CA ILE A 620 24.58 -16.15 0.52
C ILE A 620 25.23 -16.91 -0.65
N LEU A 621 24.61 -16.93 -1.84
CA LEU A 621 25.14 -17.67 -3.00
C LEU A 621 26.56 -17.21 -3.39
N LEU A 622 26.85 -15.91 -3.31
CA LEU A 622 28.19 -15.39 -3.54
C LEU A 622 29.20 -15.96 -2.54
N GLU A 623 28.89 -15.97 -1.25
CA GLU A 623 29.76 -16.55 -0.22
C GLU A 623 29.87 -18.08 -0.36
N LEU A 624 28.78 -18.77 -0.73
CA LEU A 624 28.78 -20.22 -0.99
C LEU A 624 29.66 -20.61 -2.16
N SER A 625 29.81 -19.71 -3.14
CA SER A 625 30.66 -19.91 -4.33
C SER A 625 32.15 -19.74 -4.07
N ASP A 626 32.58 -19.49 -2.83
CA ASP A 626 33.97 -19.08 -2.54
C ASP A 626 34.38 -17.78 -3.26
N LEU A 627 33.38 -16.97 -3.63
CA LEU A 627 33.49 -15.79 -4.50
C LEU A 627 33.94 -16.11 -5.94
N ASP A 628 33.80 -17.37 -6.38
CA ASP A 628 34.07 -17.79 -7.76
C ASP A 628 32.88 -17.57 -8.71
N LEU A 629 31.66 -17.32 -8.21
CA LEU A 629 30.50 -16.98 -9.05
C LEU A 629 30.69 -15.58 -9.66
N PRO A 630 30.81 -15.45 -10.99
CA PRO A 630 30.86 -14.14 -11.62
C PRO A 630 29.51 -13.42 -11.46
N LEU A 631 29.53 -12.14 -11.07
CA LEU A 631 28.31 -11.37 -10.79
C LEU A 631 27.42 -11.24 -12.03
N GLU A 632 28.03 -11.16 -13.21
CA GLU A 632 27.37 -11.12 -14.50
C GLU A 632 26.60 -12.41 -14.85
N ARG A 633 26.78 -13.49 -14.08
CA ARG A 633 26.05 -14.76 -14.27
C ARG A 633 24.94 -14.98 -13.23
N LEU A 634 24.74 -14.01 -12.34
CA LEU A 634 23.71 -14.00 -11.31
C LEU A 634 22.62 -12.98 -11.67
N TYR A 635 21.43 -13.47 -12.00
CA TYR A 635 20.28 -12.62 -12.27
C TYR A 635 19.23 -12.73 -11.17
N ILE A 636 18.58 -11.61 -10.87
CA ILE A 636 17.39 -11.55 -10.03
C ILE A 636 16.21 -11.19 -10.93
N ALA A 637 15.21 -12.06 -11.00
CA ALA A 637 14.02 -11.93 -11.81
C ALA A 637 12.77 -11.91 -10.89
N PRO A 638 12.43 -10.77 -10.26
CA PRO A 638 11.30 -10.68 -9.32
C PRO A 638 9.95 -11.02 -9.97
N HIS A 639 9.80 -10.73 -11.26
CA HIS A 639 8.62 -11.04 -12.08
C HIS A 639 8.74 -12.38 -12.82
N GLY A 640 9.83 -13.13 -12.60
CA GLY A 640 10.02 -14.44 -13.18
C GLY A 640 9.05 -15.47 -12.61
N ALA A 641 8.82 -16.55 -13.38
CA ALA A 641 7.99 -17.66 -12.92
C ALA A 641 8.54 -18.27 -11.62
N VAL A 642 7.64 -18.67 -10.72
CA VAL A 642 7.99 -19.39 -9.49
C VAL A 642 7.76 -20.89 -9.71
N PRO A 643 8.80 -21.74 -9.63
CA PRO A 643 8.63 -23.18 -9.79
C PRO A 643 7.80 -23.74 -8.63
N LYS A 644 6.76 -24.51 -8.94
CA LYS A 644 5.91 -25.17 -7.94
C LYS A 644 6.47 -26.56 -7.64
N ILE A 645 7.21 -26.71 -6.55
CA ILE A 645 7.79 -27.99 -6.14
C ILE A 645 6.82 -28.71 -5.19
N GLN A 646 6.28 -29.85 -5.59
CA GLN A 646 5.51 -30.74 -4.69
C GLN A 646 6.46 -31.79 -4.09
N ALA A 647 6.60 -31.81 -2.78
CA ALA A 647 7.46 -32.77 -2.09
C ALA A 647 6.75 -34.13 -1.87
N PRO A 648 7.40 -35.27 -2.13
CA PRO A 648 8.75 -35.42 -2.69
C PRO A 648 8.78 -35.20 -4.21
N ALA A 649 9.70 -34.35 -4.69
CA ALA A 649 9.83 -34.08 -6.12
C ALA A 649 10.67 -35.18 -6.80
N THR A 650 10.24 -35.62 -7.98
CA THR A 650 10.99 -36.53 -8.86
C THR A 650 11.86 -35.75 -9.85
N PRO A 651 12.96 -36.33 -10.38
CA PRO A 651 13.75 -35.69 -11.43
C PRO A 651 12.90 -35.20 -12.62
N ASP A 652 11.93 -35.99 -13.07
CA ASP A 652 11.01 -35.61 -14.15
C ASP A 652 10.16 -34.39 -13.80
N SER A 653 9.63 -34.33 -12.58
CA SER A 653 8.83 -33.19 -12.11
C SER A 653 9.62 -31.88 -12.02
N LEU A 654 10.94 -31.95 -11.82
CA LEU A 654 11.81 -30.78 -11.82
C LEU A 654 12.21 -30.39 -13.26
N ARG A 655 12.47 -31.39 -14.12
CA ARG A 655 12.97 -31.20 -15.48
C ARG A 655 12.03 -30.38 -16.38
N ILE A 656 10.72 -30.43 -16.13
CA ILE A 656 9.72 -29.62 -16.85
C ILE A 656 10.01 -28.10 -16.78
N HIS A 657 10.72 -27.65 -15.73
CA HIS A 657 11.02 -26.24 -15.52
C HIS A 657 12.33 -25.79 -16.20
N GLU A 658 13.23 -26.71 -16.55
CA GLU A 658 14.60 -26.42 -16.98
C GLU A 658 14.63 -25.52 -18.22
N HIS A 659 13.84 -25.88 -19.24
CA HIS A 659 13.85 -25.18 -20.52
C HIS A 659 13.44 -23.70 -20.39
N GLY A 660 12.37 -23.42 -19.64
CA GLY A 660 11.88 -22.05 -19.43
C GLY A 660 12.90 -21.16 -18.71
N PHE A 661 13.60 -21.70 -17.70
CA PHE A 661 14.63 -20.92 -16.99
C PHE A 661 15.92 -20.76 -17.78
N ARG A 662 16.31 -21.75 -18.60
CA ARG A 662 17.43 -21.59 -19.55
C ARG A 662 17.12 -20.49 -20.56
N LEU A 663 15.94 -20.50 -21.18
CA LEU A 663 15.51 -19.44 -22.11
C LEU A 663 15.59 -18.06 -21.44
N LEU A 664 15.09 -17.93 -20.21
CA LEU A 664 15.16 -16.67 -19.46
C LEU A 664 16.62 -16.21 -19.24
N TRP A 665 17.53 -17.10 -18.83
CA TRP A 665 18.93 -16.76 -18.60
C TRP A 665 19.65 -16.34 -19.88
N ASN A 666 19.44 -17.08 -20.97
CA ASN A 666 20.08 -16.82 -22.26
C ASN A 666 19.54 -15.55 -22.92
N ALA A 667 18.24 -15.24 -22.78
CA ALA A 667 17.68 -14.00 -23.31
C ALA A 667 18.36 -12.76 -22.72
N MET A 668 18.67 -12.78 -21.42
CA MET A 668 19.41 -11.70 -20.76
C MET A 668 20.88 -11.65 -21.22
N THR A 669 21.53 -12.80 -21.27
CA THR A 669 22.96 -12.89 -21.59
C THR A 669 23.23 -12.48 -23.05
N GLY A 670 22.43 -12.94 -24.00
CA GLY A 670 22.54 -12.55 -25.40
C GLY A 670 22.44 -11.05 -25.59
N MET A 671 21.52 -10.39 -24.89
CA MET A 671 21.43 -8.92 -24.91
C MET A 671 22.67 -8.25 -24.33
N THR A 672 23.24 -8.75 -23.23
CA THR A 672 24.45 -8.17 -22.63
C THR A 672 25.69 -8.29 -23.53
N HIS A 673 25.85 -9.42 -24.23
CA HIS A 673 26.97 -9.65 -25.15
C HIS A 673 26.96 -8.71 -26.38
N LEU A 674 25.78 -8.23 -26.79
CA LEU A 674 25.69 -7.23 -27.85
C LEU A 674 26.43 -5.93 -27.49
N GLY A 675 26.53 -5.59 -26.20
CA GLY A 675 27.21 -4.38 -25.75
C GLY A 675 28.68 -4.30 -26.16
N GLU A 676 29.42 -5.41 -26.02
CA GLU A 676 30.83 -5.48 -26.45
C GLU A 676 30.94 -5.33 -27.97
N THR A 677 30.09 -6.03 -28.72
CA THR A 677 30.09 -5.99 -30.19
C THR A 677 29.75 -4.60 -30.73
N MET A 678 28.75 -3.94 -30.14
CA MET A 678 28.25 -2.64 -30.61
C MET A 678 29.11 -1.47 -30.14
N PHE A 679 29.77 -1.57 -28.99
CA PHE A 679 30.38 -0.43 -28.31
C PHE A 679 31.85 -0.64 -27.90
N ALA A 680 32.61 -1.46 -28.63
CA ALA A 680 34.02 -1.85 -28.36
C ALA A 680 35.05 -0.70 -28.19
N GLN A 681 34.65 0.58 -28.25
CA GLN A 681 35.49 1.77 -28.05
C GLN A 681 34.99 2.71 -26.93
N TYR A 682 33.87 2.39 -26.30
CA TYR A 682 33.32 3.14 -25.18
C TYR A 682 33.62 2.42 -23.86
N PRO A 683 33.67 3.14 -22.72
CA PRO A 683 33.87 2.51 -21.42
C PRO A 683 32.81 1.44 -21.15
N ALA A 684 33.25 0.22 -20.82
CA ALA A 684 32.36 -0.88 -20.48
C ALA A 684 31.66 -0.65 -19.13
N TYR A 685 30.43 -1.12 -19.02
CA TYR A 685 29.72 -1.19 -17.74
C TYR A 685 30.46 -2.13 -16.78
N ALA A 686 30.63 -1.70 -15.54
CA ALA A 686 31.24 -2.50 -14.48
C ALA A 686 30.35 -2.49 -13.23
N LEU A 687 30.02 -3.69 -12.73
CA LEU A 687 29.33 -3.86 -11.45
C LEU A 687 30.30 -3.59 -10.29
N GLU A 688 29.92 -2.68 -9.39
CA GLU A 688 30.68 -2.44 -8.15
C GLU A 688 30.58 -3.65 -7.21
N LYS A 689 31.74 -4.19 -6.79
CA LYS A 689 31.83 -5.44 -6.02
C LYS A 689 31.54 -5.29 -4.52
N ASN A 690 31.51 -4.08 -3.95
CA ASN A 690 31.39 -3.86 -2.49
C ASN A 690 30.59 -2.59 -2.14
N MET A 691 29.30 -2.74 -1.89
CA MET A 691 28.38 -1.64 -1.55
C MET A 691 28.26 -1.34 -0.03
N ARG A 692 29.06 -1.98 0.83
CA ARG A 692 28.87 -1.91 2.30
C ARG A 692 29.76 -0.82 2.94
N PRO A 693 29.20 0.24 3.54
CA PRO A 693 29.98 1.31 4.17
C PRO A 693 30.60 0.88 5.50
N GLU A 694 31.75 1.44 5.84
CA GLU A 694 32.28 1.41 7.21
C GLU A 694 31.67 2.56 8.03
N ILE A 695 31.33 2.29 9.29
CA ILE A 695 30.65 3.25 10.16
C ILE A 695 31.41 3.45 11.47
N ASN A 696 31.22 4.60 12.10
CA ASN A 696 31.77 4.95 13.41
C ASN A 696 30.76 5.79 14.21
N ALA A 697 31.13 6.17 15.43
CA ALA A 697 30.23 6.91 16.33
C ALA A 697 29.69 8.25 15.79
N SER A 698 30.39 8.87 14.82
CA SER A 698 29.93 10.10 14.15
C SER A 698 29.05 9.86 12.92
N THR A 699 28.83 8.59 12.52
CA THR A 699 27.97 8.24 11.40
C THR A 699 26.50 8.52 11.74
N LEU A 700 25.90 9.51 11.09
CA LEU A 700 24.51 9.92 11.31
C LEU A 700 23.50 9.15 10.45
N THR A 701 23.89 8.77 9.22
CA THR A 701 23.02 8.11 8.25
C THR A 701 23.79 7.09 7.43
N VAL A 702 23.14 6.02 6.99
CA VAL A 702 23.71 4.99 6.11
C VAL A 702 22.79 4.77 4.91
N SER A 703 23.36 4.46 3.74
CA SER A 703 22.60 4.19 2.51
C SER A 703 22.43 2.70 2.21
N GLU A 704 23.28 1.86 2.80
CA GLU A 704 23.35 0.41 2.60
C GLU A 704 23.78 -0.26 3.91
N LEU A 705 23.65 -1.59 3.99
CA LEU A 705 24.05 -2.36 5.18
C LEU A 705 25.54 -2.15 5.52
N PRO A 706 25.88 -1.63 6.71
CA PRO A 706 27.27 -1.42 7.12
C PRO A 706 28.12 -2.68 7.09
N LYS A 707 29.43 -2.61 6.90
CA LYS A 707 30.32 -3.77 7.00
C LYS A 707 30.42 -4.25 8.46
N ILE A 708 30.30 -5.56 8.70
CA ILE A 708 30.61 -6.18 10.01
C ILE A 708 32.09 -6.59 10.02
N SER A 709 32.84 -6.03 10.96
CA SER A 709 34.30 -6.25 11.06
C SER A 709 34.68 -7.45 11.93
N SER A 710 33.85 -7.81 12.93
CA SER A 710 34.10 -8.90 13.86
C SER A 710 32.79 -9.37 14.53
N PRO A 711 32.78 -10.55 15.21
CA PRO A 711 31.65 -11.00 16.01
C PRO A 711 31.23 -10.02 17.13
N ASP A 712 32.11 -9.14 17.57
CA ASP A 712 31.85 -8.15 18.62
C ASP A 712 31.49 -6.75 18.07
N ASP A 713 31.27 -6.64 16.75
CA ASP A 713 30.92 -5.37 16.08
C ASP A 713 29.43 -5.03 16.24
N TRP A 714 29.04 -4.79 17.49
CA TRP A 714 27.64 -4.52 17.87
C TRP A 714 27.08 -3.24 17.24
N PHE A 715 27.92 -2.25 16.96
CA PHE A 715 27.45 -1.00 16.33
C PHE A 715 27.02 -1.23 14.88
N ALA A 716 27.80 -1.97 14.09
CA ALA A 716 27.42 -2.35 12.73
C ALA A 716 26.19 -3.27 12.73
N MET A 717 26.16 -4.28 13.59
CA MET A 717 25.03 -5.23 13.66
C MET A 717 23.72 -4.56 14.09
N ASN A 718 23.73 -3.69 15.10
CA ASN A 718 22.54 -2.96 15.53
C ASN A 718 22.06 -1.95 14.47
N THR A 719 23.00 -1.28 13.79
CA THR A 719 22.67 -0.40 12.67
C THR A 719 22.05 -1.18 11.53
N ARG A 720 22.54 -2.38 11.23
CA ARG A 720 21.92 -3.27 10.25
C ARG A 720 20.50 -3.69 10.65
N ILE A 721 20.22 -3.99 11.93
CA ILE A 721 18.84 -4.26 12.39
C ILE A 721 17.93 -3.06 12.06
N ARG A 722 18.38 -1.84 12.34
CA ARG A 722 17.63 -0.63 11.99
C ARG A 722 17.38 -0.54 10.48
N VAL A 723 18.41 -0.71 9.66
CA VAL A 723 18.31 -0.67 8.19
C VAL A 723 17.31 -1.70 7.67
N VAL A 724 17.33 -2.96 8.15
CA VAL A 724 16.40 -3.98 7.63
C VAL A 724 14.95 -3.80 8.10
N VAL A 725 14.71 -2.96 9.10
CA VAL A 725 13.37 -2.57 9.55
C VAL A 725 12.87 -1.34 8.77
N GLU A 726 13.76 -0.39 8.45
CA GLU A 726 13.43 0.86 7.75
C GLU A 726 13.41 0.73 6.21
N ASP A 727 14.29 -0.09 5.61
CA ASP A 727 14.37 -0.30 4.16
C ASP A 727 13.46 -1.44 3.71
N ALA A 728 12.35 -1.11 3.04
CA ALA A 728 11.38 -2.07 2.52
C ALA A 728 11.97 -3.08 1.51
N ARG A 729 13.15 -2.79 0.93
CA ARG A 729 13.86 -3.71 0.04
C ARG A 729 14.55 -4.86 0.79
N GLN A 730 14.70 -4.76 2.11
CA GLN A 730 15.43 -5.72 2.93
C GLN A 730 14.51 -6.75 3.58
N LEU A 731 15.09 -7.89 3.94
CA LEU A 731 14.48 -8.87 4.83
C LEU A 731 15.04 -8.72 6.25
N LEU A 732 14.20 -8.95 7.27
CA LEU A 732 14.60 -8.81 8.67
C LEU A 732 15.84 -9.65 9.05
N SER A 733 15.90 -10.92 8.62
CA SER A 733 17.07 -11.78 8.86
C SER A 733 18.30 -11.36 8.03
N GLY A 734 18.12 -10.50 7.03
CA GLY A 734 19.20 -10.01 6.15
C GLY A 734 20.27 -9.18 6.86
N CYS A 735 20.05 -8.81 8.14
CA CYS A 735 21.04 -8.07 8.91
C CYS A 735 22.35 -8.84 9.15
N VAL A 736 22.33 -10.19 9.18
CA VAL A 736 23.54 -10.99 9.45
C VAL A 736 23.67 -12.28 8.64
N THR A 737 22.71 -12.64 7.80
CA THR A 737 22.78 -13.90 7.03
C THR A 737 23.95 -13.94 6.04
N ASP A 738 24.30 -12.81 5.43
CA ASP A 738 25.52 -12.66 4.61
C ASP A 738 26.79 -12.90 5.44
N TYR A 739 26.80 -12.38 6.67
CA TYR A 739 27.94 -12.49 7.56
C TYR A 739 28.11 -13.93 8.05
N ALA A 740 27.02 -14.64 8.34
CA ALA A 740 27.06 -16.07 8.67
C ALA A 740 27.63 -16.90 7.50
N ALA A 741 27.19 -16.65 6.27
CA ALA A 741 27.71 -17.31 5.08
C ALA A 741 29.20 -17.03 4.87
N LYS A 742 29.62 -15.77 5.08
CA LYS A 742 31.03 -15.36 5.04
C LYS A 742 31.89 -16.07 6.09
N GLN A 743 31.41 -16.18 7.34
CA GLN A 743 32.13 -16.90 8.39
C GLN A 743 32.29 -18.39 8.05
N LEU A 744 31.24 -19.02 7.52
CA LEU A 744 31.30 -20.40 7.05
C LEU A 744 32.37 -20.61 5.97
N ARG A 745 32.42 -19.70 4.97
CA ARG A 745 33.45 -19.71 3.93
C ARG A 745 34.86 -19.60 4.52
N ILE A 746 35.09 -18.61 5.39
CA ILE A 746 36.40 -18.38 6.02
C ILE A 746 36.84 -19.60 6.84
N ALA A 747 35.89 -20.20 7.58
CA ALA A 747 36.13 -21.39 8.38
C ALA A 747 36.34 -22.68 7.55
N ARG A 748 36.12 -22.64 6.23
CA ARG A 748 36.17 -23.80 5.33
C ARG A 748 35.26 -24.94 5.79
N ASP A 749 34.02 -24.58 6.14
CA ASP A 749 32.96 -25.49 6.62
C ASP A 749 33.21 -26.10 8.01
N ASP A 750 34.29 -25.70 8.69
CA ASP A 750 34.57 -26.13 10.05
C ASP A 750 33.73 -25.32 11.05
N LEU A 751 32.57 -25.87 11.43
CA LEU A 751 31.62 -25.26 12.35
C LEU A 751 32.21 -24.92 13.73
N THR A 752 33.33 -25.54 14.11
CA THR A 752 34.00 -25.30 15.40
C THR A 752 34.81 -24.01 15.42
N LYS A 753 35.14 -23.45 14.25
CA LYS A 753 35.90 -22.19 14.10
C LYS A 753 35.03 -20.95 13.97
N ILE A 754 33.71 -21.13 13.85
CA ILE A 754 32.75 -20.04 13.68
C ILE A 754 32.30 -19.56 15.06
N VAL A 755 32.31 -18.26 15.29
CA VAL A 755 31.71 -17.65 16.49
C VAL A 755 30.33 -17.15 16.11
N VAL A 756 29.29 -17.63 16.80
CA VAL A 756 27.91 -17.12 16.69
C VAL A 756 27.76 -15.89 17.58
N PRO A 757 27.67 -14.67 17.02
CA PRO A 757 27.51 -13.45 17.83
C PRO A 757 26.22 -13.52 18.65
N GLY A 758 26.31 -13.18 19.94
CA GLY A 758 25.15 -13.20 20.84
C GLY A 758 24.78 -14.59 21.37
N LEU A 759 25.63 -15.61 21.17
CA LEU A 759 25.42 -16.96 21.69
C LEU A 759 26.70 -17.56 22.28
N ASP A 760 27.75 -17.66 21.47
CA ASP A 760 28.99 -18.33 21.88
C ASP A 760 29.72 -17.50 22.94
N GLY A 761 30.09 -18.14 24.06
CA GLY A 761 30.76 -17.47 25.18
C GLY A 761 29.84 -16.68 26.12
N ILE A 762 28.52 -16.73 25.91
CA ILE A 762 27.53 -16.04 26.77
C ILE A 762 26.92 -17.01 27.79
N ASP A 763 26.98 -16.64 29.06
CA ASP A 763 26.23 -17.30 30.13
C ASP A 763 24.90 -16.58 30.37
N PHE A 764 23.83 -17.10 29.78
CA PHE A 764 22.46 -16.58 29.92
C PHE A 764 21.88 -16.74 31.33
N SER A 765 22.52 -17.53 32.21
CA SER A 765 22.15 -17.65 33.62
C SER A 765 22.86 -16.61 34.52
N SER A 766 23.88 -15.94 33.98
CA SER A 766 24.66 -14.96 34.71
C SER A 766 23.83 -13.74 35.10
N LYS A 767 24.08 -13.24 36.31
CA LYS A 767 23.56 -11.94 36.78
C LYS A 767 24.41 -10.76 36.28
N LYS A 768 25.53 -11.00 35.62
CA LYS A 768 26.40 -9.96 35.07
C LYS A 768 25.93 -9.60 33.66
N ARG A 769 25.88 -8.30 33.38
CA ARG A 769 25.59 -7.81 32.02
C ARG A 769 26.70 -8.21 31.05
N LEU A 770 26.33 -8.42 29.79
CA LEU A 770 27.26 -8.74 28.71
C LEU A 770 28.32 -7.64 28.56
N SER A 771 29.60 -7.99 28.74
CA SER A 771 30.74 -7.07 28.57
C SER A 771 31.01 -6.74 27.11
N GLY A 772 31.50 -5.54 26.80
CA GLY A 772 31.88 -5.12 25.45
C GLY A 772 30.72 -4.68 24.54
N TYR A 773 29.47 -4.99 24.91
CA TYR A 773 28.29 -4.53 24.20
C TYR A 773 28.06 -3.03 24.47
N GLY A 774 28.24 -2.18 23.45
CA GLY A 774 28.14 -0.73 23.58
C GLY A 774 29.38 -0.02 24.16
N GLU A 775 30.48 -0.73 24.44
CA GLU A 775 31.69 -0.11 25.04
C GLU A 775 32.56 0.66 24.02
N LYS A 776 32.49 0.34 22.73
CA LYS A 776 33.12 1.13 21.64
C LYS A 776 32.26 2.31 21.16
N GLN A 777 31.09 2.47 21.76
CA GLN A 777 30.15 3.51 21.40
C GLN A 777 30.35 4.69 22.35
N ASP A 778 31.25 5.61 21.97
CA ASP A 778 30.99 7.04 22.19
C ASP A 778 29.78 7.45 21.33
N ILE A 779 28.66 6.71 21.40
CA ILE A 779 27.35 7.28 21.06
C ILE A 779 27.29 8.45 22.02
N ILE A 780 27.49 9.65 21.46
CA ILE A 780 27.51 10.96 22.10
C ILE A 780 26.71 10.82 23.39
N LYS A 781 27.35 11.05 24.55
CA LYS A 781 26.71 11.04 25.88
C LYS A 781 25.48 11.98 25.85
N LEU A 782 24.39 11.45 25.31
CA LEU A 782 23.10 12.07 25.02
C LEU A 782 22.32 12.35 26.32
N SER A 783 22.87 11.87 27.44
CA SER A 783 22.21 11.79 28.74
C SER A 783 22.65 12.83 29.75
N THR A 784 23.64 13.69 29.47
CA THR A 784 23.99 14.74 30.45
C THR A 784 23.31 16.06 30.10
N TYR A 785 22.08 16.20 30.62
CA TYR A 785 21.51 17.50 30.94
C TYR A 785 22.56 18.28 31.73
N SER A 786 23.19 19.27 31.13
CA SER A 786 24.18 20.07 31.85
C SER A 786 24.08 21.53 31.46
N LYS A 787 23.40 22.25 32.35
CA LYS A 787 23.42 23.69 32.65
C LYS A 787 21.99 24.29 32.68
N PRO A 788 21.75 25.29 33.56
CA PRO A 788 20.47 25.96 33.65
C PRO A 788 20.11 26.66 32.34
N ILE A 789 18.80 26.77 32.06
CA ILE A 789 18.25 27.53 30.94
C ILE A 789 18.85 28.93 30.95
N LYS A 790 19.62 29.24 29.90
CA LYS A 790 20.15 30.58 29.69
C LYS A 790 19.03 31.43 29.10
N THR A 791 18.70 32.51 29.78
CA THR A 791 17.57 33.38 29.41
C THR A 791 17.99 34.71 28.78
N ASN A 792 19.30 34.99 28.75
CA ASN A 792 19.81 36.28 28.28
C ASN A 792 20.65 36.12 27.00
N LEU A 793 20.28 36.86 25.95
CA LEU A 793 21.02 36.98 24.71
C LEU A 793 21.66 38.39 24.66
N PRO A 794 22.99 38.52 24.87
CA PRO A 794 23.63 39.79 25.18
C PRO A 794 23.86 40.71 23.98
N ALA A 795 23.66 40.22 22.75
CA ALA A 795 23.79 41.02 21.53
C ALA A 795 22.76 42.16 21.50
N PRO A 796 23.14 43.41 21.14
CA PRO A 796 22.22 44.55 21.14
C PRO A 796 21.12 44.41 20.08
N ILE A 797 19.92 44.90 20.41
CA ILE A 797 18.80 45.02 19.46
C ILE A 797 19.13 46.08 18.41
N GLN A 798 18.91 45.74 17.15
CA GLN A 798 18.90 46.64 16.01
C GLN A 798 17.54 46.57 15.33
N THR A 799 17.17 47.64 14.63
CA THR A 799 15.87 47.71 13.96
C THR A 799 15.99 48.22 12.53
N ILE A 800 15.07 47.79 11.67
CA ILE A 800 14.88 48.31 10.32
C ILE A 800 13.41 48.63 10.07
N ASN A 801 13.18 49.66 9.26
CA ASN A 801 11.85 49.97 8.76
C ASN A 801 11.58 49.12 7.52
N THR A 802 10.42 48.48 7.47
CA THR A 802 9.92 47.72 6.32
C THR A 802 8.52 48.19 5.95
N ASN A 803 7.98 47.68 4.83
CA ASN A 803 6.61 47.99 4.46
C ASN A 803 5.65 47.44 5.53
N GLY A 804 5.00 48.35 6.24
CA GLY A 804 3.99 48.05 7.25
C GLY A 804 4.52 47.78 8.67
N GLY A 805 5.78 48.11 9.01
CA GLY A 805 6.27 47.99 10.38
C GLY A 805 7.77 48.16 10.59
N VAL A 806 8.20 47.96 11.83
CA VAL A 806 9.61 47.88 12.27
C VAL A 806 9.94 46.43 12.57
N LEU A 807 11.06 45.93 12.04
CA LEU A 807 11.62 44.63 12.38
C LEU A 807 12.82 44.79 13.29
N ALA A 808 12.89 43.98 14.34
CA ALA A 808 14.02 43.89 15.24
C ALA A 808 14.85 42.63 14.97
N PHE A 809 16.16 42.74 15.10
CA PHE A 809 17.09 41.62 15.07
C PHE A 809 18.33 41.95 15.89
N ARG A 810 19.16 40.93 16.16
CA ARG A 810 20.43 41.06 16.88
C ARG A 810 21.54 40.42 16.05
N GLN A 811 22.72 41.03 16.09
CA GLN A 811 23.91 40.52 15.40
C GLN A 811 24.98 40.08 16.40
N ALA A 812 25.67 38.98 16.12
CA ALA A 812 26.81 38.52 16.90
C ALA A 812 27.89 37.91 16.01
N GLY A 813 29.15 38.13 16.39
CA GLY A 813 30.31 37.57 15.69
C GLY A 813 30.86 38.42 14.55
N PRO A 814 31.91 37.92 13.87
CA PRO A 814 32.59 38.66 12.81
C PRO A 814 31.68 38.81 11.58
N THR A 815 31.44 40.03 11.10
CA THR A 815 30.57 40.31 9.93
C THR A 815 31.11 39.79 8.59
N ASN A 816 32.37 39.33 8.57
CA ASN A 816 33.02 38.69 7.42
C ASN A 816 32.99 37.14 7.49
N ALA A 817 32.50 36.56 8.58
CA ALA A 817 32.30 35.12 8.69
C ALA A 817 31.03 34.68 7.95
N GLU A 818 30.84 33.37 7.76
CA GLU A 818 29.63 32.86 7.11
C GLU A 818 28.37 33.22 7.91
N PRO A 819 27.32 33.79 7.28
CA PRO A 819 26.15 34.25 7.99
C PRO A 819 25.16 33.13 8.30
N ILE A 820 24.60 33.17 9.51
CA ILE A 820 23.55 32.27 9.98
C ILE A 820 22.34 33.09 10.43
N VAL A 821 21.17 32.81 9.86
CA VAL A 821 19.90 33.39 10.28
C VAL A 821 19.17 32.40 11.20
N TRP A 822 18.95 32.82 12.44
CA TRP A 822 18.27 32.04 13.48
C TRP A 822 16.83 32.54 13.61
N ILE A 823 15.87 31.64 13.39
CA ILE A 823 14.44 31.94 13.35
C ILE A 823 13.75 31.17 14.47
N HIS A 824 13.10 31.88 15.39
CA HIS A 824 12.45 31.30 16.57
C HIS A 824 11.04 30.77 16.28
N GLY A 825 10.62 29.74 17.01
CA GLY A 825 9.25 29.21 16.96
C GLY A 825 8.24 30.06 17.75
N LEU A 826 6.96 29.66 17.70
CA LEU A 826 5.88 30.23 18.51
C LEU A 826 6.04 29.83 19.99
N PRO A 827 5.76 30.71 20.96
CA PRO A 827 5.63 32.16 20.93
C PRO A 827 6.94 32.82 21.38
N LEU A 828 8.06 32.20 21.04
CA LEU A 828 9.38 32.60 21.46
C LEU A 828 9.79 33.90 20.72
N ASP A 829 10.99 34.40 21.04
CA ASP A 829 11.67 35.43 20.26
C ASP A 829 13.18 35.13 20.16
N SER A 830 13.98 36.08 19.67
CA SER A 830 15.44 35.91 19.53
C SER A 830 16.15 35.46 20.82
N ARG A 831 15.61 35.78 22.00
CA ARG A 831 16.19 35.35 23.30
C ARG A 831 16.22 33.82 23.44
N SER A 832 15.40 33.10 22.68
CA SER A 832 15.36 31.64 22.75
C SER A 832 16.64 30.94 22.31
N TRP A 833 17.46 31.62 21.50
CA TRP A 833 18.74 31.10 21.00
C TRP A 833 19.93 31.35 21.94
N SER A 834 19.70 31.71 23.22
CA SER A 834 20.76 32.04 24.17
C SER A 834 21.81 30.92 24.32
N ALA A 835 21.39 29.65 24.29
CA ALA A 835 22.32 28.51 24.40
C ALA A 835 23.16 28.30 23.11
N GLN A 836 22.59 28.58 21.95
CA GLN A 836 23.30 28.53 20.66
C GLN A 836 24.25 29.73 20.54
N TYR A 837 23.84 30.92 21.00
CA TYR A 837 24.70 32.11 21.04
C TYR A 837 26.06 31.80 21.71
N GLU A 838 26.08 31.15 22.87
CA GLU A 838 27.34 30.81 23.58
C GLU A 838 28.32 29.97 22.74
N THR A 839 27.83 29.19 21.77
CA THR A 839 28.68 28.31 20.94
C THR A 839 29.04 28.90 19.58
N PHE A 840 28.13 29.68 18.98
CA PHE A 840 28.24 30.15 17.60
C PHE A 840 28.65 31.63 17.49
N ALA A 841 28.49 32.44 18.54
CA ALA A 841 28.69 33.90 18.48
C ALA A 841 30.09 34.30 18.02
N ASP A 842 31.15 33.58 18.42
CA ASP A 842 32.53 33.95 18.05
C ASP A 842 32.99 33.33 16.72
N LYS A 843 32.18 32.48 16.09
CA LYS A 843 32.58 31.67 14.92
C LYS A 843 31.91 32.08 13.61
N TYR A 844 30.70 32.63 13.69
CA TYR A 844 29.86 32.92 12.52
C TYR A 844 29.28 34.33 12.61
N HIS A 845 28.79 34.87 11.50
CA HIS A 845 28.00 36.10 11.50
C HIS A 845 26.55 35.74 11.82
N ASN A 846 26.16 35.81 13.08
CA ASN A 846 24.84 35.34 13.53
C ASN A 846 23.82 36.48 13.51
N ILE A 847 22.65 36.22 12.92
CA ILE A 847 21.50 37.12 12.86
C ILE A 847 20.32 36.43 13.56
N PHE A 848 19.98 36.90 14.76
CA PHE A 848 18.83 36.41 15.52
C PHE A 848 17.66 37.37 15.29
N VAL A 849 16.64 36.93 14.54
CA VAL A 849 15.52 37.78 14.10
C VAL A 849 14.36 37.67 15.09
N ASP A 850 13.71 38.78 15.43
CA ASP A 850 12.38 38.76 16.07
C ASP A 850 11.33 38.86 14.96
N LEU A 851 10.48 37.84 14.81
CA LEU A 851 9.40 37.86 13.82
C LEU A 851 8.34 38.92 14.20
N ARG A 852 7.58 39.45 13.23
CA ARG A 852 6.46 40.36 13.53
C ARG A 852 5.48 39.71 14.50
N GLY A 853 5.00 40.48 15.47
CA GLY A 853 4.20 39.99 16.58
C GLY A 853 5.00 39.59 17.82
N TYR A 854 6.32 39.44 17.72
CA TYR A 854 7.20 38.93 18.78
C TYR A 854 8.35 39.89 19.09
N GLY A 855 8.93 39.72 20.29
CA GLY A 855 10.11 40.47 20.72
C GLY A 855 9.95 41.98 20.57
N ALA A 856 10.97 42.63 19.99
CA ALA A 856 10.97 44.07 19.74
C ALA A 856 10.43 44.45 18.33
N SER A 857 9.95 43.49 17.55
CA SER A 857 9.32 43.75 16.25
C SER A 857 7.90 44.28 16.40
N SER A 858 7.41 44.96 15.36
CA SER A 858 6.03 45.46 15.31
C SER A 858 5.02 44.32 15.42
N LYS A 859 3.85 44.61 15.97
CA LYS A 859 2.72 43.65 16.04
C LYS A 859 2.29 43.15 14.66
N LEU A 860 1.63 42.00 14.60
CA LEU A 860 1.08 41.48 13.35
C LEU A 860 0.04 42.46 12.77
N PRO A 861 0.08 42.75 11.46
CA PRO A 861 -0.97 43.54 10.81
C PRO A 861 -2.34 42.87 10.95
N ALA A 862 -3.38 43.64 11.25
CA ALA A 862 -4.73 43.11 11.49
C ALA A 862 -5.37 42.44 10.26
N ASP A 863 -4.91 42.78 9.06
CA ASP A 863 -5.41 42.30 7.77
C ASP A 863 -4.51 41.24 7.10
N VAL A 864 -3.52 40.71 7.83
CA VAL A 864 -2.62 39.67 7.32
C VAL A 864 -3.41 38.42 6.93
N ARG A 865 -3.22 37.94 5.70
CA ARG A 865 -3.87 36.72 5.17
C ARG A 865 -2.92 35.52 5.09
N ASP A 866 -1.63 35.77 5.03
CA ASP A 866 -0.57 34.76 4.97
C ASP A 866 0.59 35.20 5.87
N VAL A 867 0.59 34.66 7.08
CA VAL A 867 1.56 34.99 8.13
C VAL A 867 2.95 34.43 7.78
N THR A 868 3.02 33.23 7.21
CA THR A 868 4.29 32.59 6.85
C THR A 868 4.98 33.35 5.71
N GLN A 869 4.23 33.81 4.70
CA GLN A 869 4.78 34.64 3.63
C GLN A 869 5.26 36.01 4.14
N LEU A 870 4.52 36.63 5.07
CA LEU A 870 4.96 37.87 5.73
C LEU A 870 6.33 37.68 6.38
N TYR A 871 6.52 36.61 7.14
CA TYR A 871 7.81 36.30 7.76
C TYR A 871 8.92 36.03 6.75
N CYS A 872 8.64 35.32 5.65
CA CYS A 872 9.62 35.13 4.58
C CYS A 872 10.09 36.47 3.98
N ASN A 873 9.16 37.40 3.76
CA ASN A 873 9.47 38.72 3.23
C ASN A 873 10.26 39.57 4.24
N ASP A 874 9.93 39.46 5.53
CA ASP A 874 10.64 40.16 6.60
C ASP A 874 12.09 39.70 6.73
N ILE A 875 12.32 38.39 6.69
CA ILE A 875 13.65 37.80 6.69
C ILE A 875 14.46 38.29 5.48
N LEU A 876 13.85 38.32 4.30
CA LEU A 876 14.49 38.84 3.08
C LEU A 876 14.90 40.31 3.26
N ALA A 877 14.03 41.13 3.84
CA ALA A 877 14.32 42.55 4.10
C ALA A 877 15.48 42.74 5.08
N VAL A 878 15.58 41.92 6.13
CA VAL A 878 16.73 41.94 7.06
C VAL A 878 18.02 41.56 6.33
N MET A 879 17.99 40.51 5.51
CA MET A 879 19.16 40.10 4.72
C MET A 879 19.61 41.20 3.74
N ASP A 880 18.67 41.83 3.04
CA ASP A 880 18.96 42.89 2.07
C ASP A 880 19.52 44.14 2.76
N HIS A 881 18.98 44.52 3.92
CA HIS A 881 19.50 45.61 4.74
C HIS A 881 20.96 45.36 5.18
N LEU A 882 21.26 44.14 5.61
CA LEU A 882 22.61 43.73 6.02
C LEU A 882 23.53 43.39 4.84
N LYS A 883 23.03 43.49 3.60
CA LYS A 883 23.73 43.14 2.36
C LYS A 883 24.21 41.68 2.34
N ILE A 884 23.46 40.79 2.96
CA ILE A 884 23.74 39.35 3.01
C ILE A 884 23.14 38.70 1.76
N ARG A 885 24.02 38.31 0.82
CA ARG A 885 23.60 37.63 -0.40
C ARG A 885 23.08 36.21 -0.14
N LYS A 886 23.74 35.45 0.73
CA LYS A 886 23.43 34.04 1.00
C LYS A 886 23.74 33.71 2.45
N ALA A 887 22.89 32.94 3.13
CA ALA A 887 23.09 32.55 4.54
C ALA A 887 22.66 31.11 4.80
N SER A 888 23.17 30.53 5.89
CA SER A 888 22.63 29.30 6.48
C SER A 888 21.44 29.64 7.37
N PHE A 889 20.44 28.77 7.45
CA PHE A 889 19.22 29.00 8.21
C PHE A 889 19.05 27.95 9.29
N VAL A 890 18.67 28.37 10.49
CA VAL A 890 18.29 27.48 11.59
C VAL A 890 16.90 27.87 12.09
N GLY A 891 15.94 26.96 11.94
CA GLY A 891 14.55 27.18 12.35
C GLY A 891 14.08 26.12 13.35
N PHE A 892 13.37 26.56 14.39
CA PHE A 892 12.77 25.68 15.40
C PHE A 892 11.24 25.66 15.31
N ALA A 893 10.62 24.47 15.36
CA ALA A 893 9.16 24.31 15.36
C ALA A 893 8.49 25.02 14.16
N SER A 894 7.60 25.98 14.44
CA SER A 894 6.96 26.81 13.42
C SER A 894 7.96 27.59 12.55
N ALA A 895 9.12 27.96 13.07
CA ALA A 895 10.16 28.58 12.25
C ALA A 895 10.87 27.61 11.30
N GLY A 896 10.81 26.31 11.58
CA GLY A 896 11.22 25.32 10.59
C GLY A 896 10.32 25.34 9.36
N HIS A 897 9.01 25.53 9.53
CA HIS A 897 8.05 25.72 8.42
C HIS A 897 8.39 26.98 7.60
N ILE A 898 8.64 28.11 8.28
CA ILE A 898 9.05 29.37 7.63
C ILE A 898 10.35 29.17 6.84
N ALA A 899 11.36 28.54 7.44
CA ALA A 899 12.65 28.31 6.81
C ALA A 899 12.55 27.39 5.58
N LEU A 900 11.67 26.37 5.64
CA LEU A 900 11.37 25.50 4.49
C LEU A 900 10.72 26.30 3.35
N ARG A 901 9.70 27.11 3.63
CA ARG A 901 9.05 27.97 2.61
C ARG A 901 10.06 28.95 2.01
N PHE A 902 10.84 29.63 2.85
CA PHE A 902 11.87 30.57 2.41
C PHE A 902 12.90 29.88 1.51
N ALA A 903 13.42 28.72 1.91
CA ALA A 903 14.41 27.98 1.12
C ALA A 903 13.86 27.47 -0.22
N ALA A 904 12.56 27.16 -0.29
CA ALA A 904 11.89 26.79 -1.53
C ALA A 904 11.69 27.98 -2.48
N GLN A 905 11.33 29.15 -1.93
CA GLN A 905 11.06 30.36 -2.72
C GLN A 905 12.34 31.11 -3.13
N GLN A 906 13.36 31.09 -2.25
CA GLN A 906 14.59 31.89 -2.36
C GLN A 906 15.83 30.99 -2.36
N ALA A 907 15.82 29.91 -3.15
CA ALA A 907 16.88 28.90 -3.15
C ALA A 907 18.30 29.47 -3.32
N GLU A 908 18.48 30.53 -4.12
CA GLU A 908 19.77 31.21 -4.34
C GLU A 908 20.29 31.96 -3.08
N ARG A 909 19.41 32.26 -2.13
CA ARG A 909 19.71 32.97 -0.88
C ARG A 909 20.04 32.02 0.28
N VAL A 910 19.91 30.70 0.11
CA VAL A 910 20.10 29.70 1.17
C VAL A 910 21.33 28.82 0.93
N ASN A 911 22.29 28.82 1.86
CA ASN A 911 23.50 27.99 1.82
C ASN A 911 23.22 26.58 2.33
N LYS A 912 22.83 26.48 3.60
CA LYS A 912 22.45 25.25 4.29
C LYS A 912 21.20 25.51 5.12
N LEU A 913 20.38 24.48 5.30
CA LEU A 913 19.17 24.57 6.11
C LEU A 913 19.26 23.59 7.29
N VAL A 914 18.97 24.06 8.49
CA VAL A 914 18.80 23.23 9.69
C VAL A 914 17.40 23.46 10.22
N THR A 915 16.67 22.38 10.46
CA THR A 915 15.36 22.44 11.08
C THR A 915 15.31 21.57 12.33
N LEU A 916 14.83 22.14 13.43
CA LEU A 916 14.62 21.47 14.71
C LEU A 916 13.12 21.28 14.92
N ASN A 917 12.64 20.04 14.98
CA ASN A 917 11.22 19.72 15.16
C ASN A 917 10.30 20.48 14.19
N ALA A 918 10.59 20.42 12.89
CA ALA A 918 9.85 21.18 11.88
C ALA A 918 8.78 20.35 11.16
N SER A 919 7.78 21.05 10.63
CA SER A 919 6.69 20.44 9.85
C SER A 919 6.34 21.30 8.63
N PRO A 920 6.09 20.70 7.45
CA PRO A 920 5.58 21.42 6.28
C PRO A 920 4.07 21.74 6.36
N LYS A 921 3.38 21.18 7.36
CA LYS A 921 1.93 21.37 7.60
C LYS A 921 1.61 21.10 9.07
N PHE A 922 0.77 21.91 9.70
CA PHE A 922 0.44 21.74 11.13
C PHE A 922 -0.91 21.07 11.36
N LYS A 923 -1.90 21.32 10.49
CA LYS A 923 -3.22 20.67 10.59
C LYS A 923 -3.16 19.23 10.11
N ARG A 924 -3.54 18.30 10.98
CA ARG A 924 -3.70 16.88 10.67
C ARG A 924 -4.82 16.67 9.66
N ASN A 925 -4.59 15.75 8.72
CA ASN A 925 -5.59 15.19 7.83
C ASN A 925 -5.42 13.67 7.79
N ASP A 926 -6.40 12.92 8.31
CA ASP A 926 -6.31 11.46 8.43
C ASP A 926 -6.24 10.73 7.08
N THR A 927 -6.53 11.41 5.97
CA THR A 927 -6.44 10.83 4.63
C THR A 927 -5.02 10.84 4.05
N ASP A 928 -4.26 11.93 4.25
CA ASP A 928 -3.00 12.16 3.52
C ASP A 928 -1.87 12.82 4.34
N TYR A 929 -2.16 13.26 5.57
CA TYR A 929 -1.19 13.86 6.48
C TYR A 929 -1.60 13.61 7.94
N PRO A 930 -1.43 12.38 8.45
CA PRO A 930 -1.90 11.98 9.78
C PRO A 930 -1.03 12.54 10.93
N TYR A 931 -0.31 13.64 10.69
CA TYR A 931 0.62 14.28 11.62
C TYR A 931 0.14 15.68 11.99
N GLY A 932 0.53 16.17 13.16
CA GLY A 932 0.18 17.51 13.65
C GLY A 932 -1.13 17.56 14.43
N PHE A 933 -1.70 18.76 14.56
CA PHE A 933 -2.84 19.05 15.43
C PHE A 933 -4.18 18.64 14.80
N THR A 934 -5.07 18.04 15.60
CA THR A 934 -6.46 17.84 15.22
C THR A 934 -7.20 19.17 15.15
N GLU A 935 -8.34 19.19 14.44
CA GLU A 935 -9.21 20.38 14.40
C GLU A 935 -9.70 20.79 15.79
N GLU A 936 -9.96 19.81 16.67
CA GLU A 936 -10.32 20.06 18.07
C GLU A 936 -9.17 20.73 18.84
N GLN A 937 -7.93 20.26 18.70
CA GLN A 937 -6.76 20.86 19.36
C GLN A 937 -6.54 22.31 18.89
N LEU A 938 -6.59 22.55 17.57
CA LEU A 938 -6.49 23.91 17.02
C LEU A 938 -7.60 24.82 17.55
N ASN A 939 -8.84 24.33 17.61
CA ASN A 939 -9.96 25.09 18.14
C ASN A 939 -9.81 25.35 19.65
N ASN A 940 -9.30 24.39 20.43
CA ASN A 940 -9.06 24.56 21.86
C ASN A 940 -8.01 25.65 22.13
N HIS A 941 -6.89 25.66 21.38
CA HIS A 941 -5.90 26.73 21.46
C HIS A 941 -6.48 28.08 21.03
N PHE A 942 -7.30 28.10 19.98
CA PHE A 942 -7.96 29.31 19.50
C PHE A 942 -8.94 29.89 20.52
N VAL A 943 -9.80 29.07 21.12
CA VAL A 943 -10.74 29.48 22.19
C VAL A 943 -9.98 29.94 23.43
N ALA A 944 -8.90 29.25 23.80
CA ALA A 944 -8.04 29.68 24.91
C ALA A 944 -7.48 31.09 24.66
N ALA A 945 -7.01 31.36 23.44
CA ALA A 945 -6.44 32.65 23.06
C ALA A 945 -7.48 33.77 22.90
N SER A 946 -8.67 33.47 22.36
CA SER A 946 -9.70 34.47 22.03
C SER A 946 -10.63 34.80 23.20
N ASP A 947 -11.02 33.80 24.00
CA ASP A 947 -12.07 33.97 25.00
C ASP A 947 -11.53 33.99 26.44
N ARG A 948 -10.35 33.41 26.67
CA ARG A 948 -9.80 33.18 28.02
C ARG A 948 -8.46 33.87 28.30
N GLY A 949 -7.88 34.53 27.30
CA GLY A 949 -6.72 35.39 27.44
C GLY A 949 -5.36 34.66 27.40
N ILE A 950 -4.29 35.44 27.56
CA ILE A 950 -2.90 35.00 27.29
C ILE A 950 -2.42 33.85 28.20
N GLU A 951 -2.92 33.76 29.42
CA GLU A 951 -2.52 32.74 30.38
C GLU A 951 -3.00 31.34 29.97
N GLU A 952 -4.27 31.23 29.56
CA GLU A 952 -4.88 29.95 29.18
C GLU A 952 -4.30 29.38 27.87
N VAL A 953 -4.06 30.22 26.85
CA VAL A 953 -3.37 29.75 25.64
C VAL A 953 -1.93 29.34 25.94
N THR A 954 -1.24 30.05 26.82
CA THR A 954 0.12 29.69 27.24
C THR A 954 0.13 28.33 27.96
N ASN A 955 -0.82 28.09 28.85
CA ASN A 955 -0.96 26.81 29.55
C ASN A 955 -1.30 25.67 28.57
N ALA A 956 -2.15 25.94 27.56
CA ALA A 956 -2.48 24.96 26.54
C ALA A 956 -1.27 24.55 25.69
N ILE A 957 -0.40 25.50 25.30
CA ILE A 957 0.84 25.20 24.56
C ILE A 957 1.84 24.44 25.44
N LEU A 958 1.92 24.79 26.73
CA LEU A 958 2.86 24.21 27.69
C LEU A 958 2.32 22.96 28.39
N ASP A 959 1.41 22.19 27.78
CA ASP A 959 0.90 20.95 28.36
C ASP A 959 2.07 19.99 28.68
N PRO A 960 2.34 19.70 29.97
CA PRO A 960 3.47 18.86 30.34
C PRO A 960 3.46 17.46 29.73
N ALA A 961 2.27 16.93 29.40
CA ALA A 961 2.12 15.63 28.75
C ALA A 961 2.54 15.64 27.27
N VAL A 962 2.71 16.83 26.68
CA VAL A 962 3.00 17.06 25.27
C VAL A 962 4.44 17.53 25.04
N VAL A 963 4.99 18.39 25.91
CA VAL A 963 6.27 19.08 25.65
C VAL A 963 7.37 18.91 26.71
N PHE A 964 7.10 18.25 27.85
CA PHE A 964 8.03 18.13 28.98
C PHE A 964 8.26 16.69 29.48
N GLN A 965 8.02 15.67 28.66
CA GLN A 965 8.23 14.27 29.06
C GLN A 965 9.72 13.95 29.32
N ASP A 966 10.63 14.80 28.86
CA ASP A 966 12.06 14.67 29.08
C ASP A 966 12.60 15.43 30.30
N LEU A 967 11.74 16.12 31.06
CA LEU A 967 12.11 16.99 32.19
C LEU A 967 11.56 16.54 33.54
N THR A 968 12.26 16.93 34.60
CA THR A 968 11.70 16.91 35.96
C THR A 968 10.68 18.04 36.13
N ALA A 969 9.78 17.93 37.11
CA ALA A 969 8.82 19.01 37.41
C ALA A 969 9.52 20.34 37.76
N GLU A 970 10.68 20.27 38.42
CA GLU A 970 11.49 21.45 38.73
C GLU A 970 12.05 22.12 37.46
N ASP A 971 12.62 21.34 36.56
CA ASP A 971 13.20 21.88 35.32
C ASP A 971 12.13 22.32 34.33
N ALA A 972 11.02 21.60 34.23
CA ALA A 972 9.84 22.02 33.48
C ALA A 972 9.36 23.40 33.97
N SER A 973 9.31 23.63 35.29
CA SER A 973 8.92 24.93 35.85
C SER A 973 9.84 26.08 35.40
N LYS A 974 11.15 25.81 35.24
CA LYS A 974 12.11 26.80 34.72
C LYS A 974 11.83 27.11 33.24
N VAL A 975 11.55 26.10 32.42
CA VAL A 975 11.17 26.30 31.00
C VAL A 975 9.86 27.06 30.91
N VAL A 976 8.86 26.69 31.70
CA VAL A 976 7.56 27.36 31.78
C VAL A 976 7.73 28.85 32.10
N SER A 977 8.53 29.19 33.11
CA SER A 977 8.77 30.59 33.49
C SER A 977 9.43 31.38 32.36
N TRP A 978 10.44 30.80 31.69
CA TRP A 978 11.13 31.42 30.57
C TRP A 978 10.21 31.64 29.36
N PHE A 979 9.42 30.62 29.02
CA PHE A 979 8.47 30.67 27.91
C PHE A 979 7.35 31.69 28.17
N ARG A 980 6.82 31.74 29.39
CA ARG A 980 5.75 32.68 29.77
C ARG A 980 6.14 34.12 29.50
N THR A 981 7.36 34.53 29.81
CA THR A 981 7.80 35.91 29.54
C THR A 981 7.63 36.27 28.06
N MET A 982 8.11 35.43 27.14
CA MET A 982 7.99 35.69 25.69
C MET A 982 6.55 35.59 25.20
N SER A 983 5.78 34.63 25.70
CA SER A 983 4.36 34.49 25.36
C SER A 983 3.55 35.76 25.71
N TYR A 984 3.76 36.31 26.91
CA TYR A 984 3.09 37.53 27.34
C TYR A 984 3.51 38.75 26.52
N ASP A 985 4.78 38.85 26.15
CA ASP A 985 5.29 39.93 25.27
C ASP A 985 4.64 39.85 23.86
N ALA A 986 4.44 38.64 23.34
CA ALA A 986 3.77 38.42 22.04
C ALA A 986 2.29 38.87 22.09
N GLY A 987 1.56 38.44 23.13
CA GLY A 987 0.15 38.78 23.34
C GLY A 987 -0.83 37.92 22.51
N THR A 988 -2.11 37.98 22.86
CA THR A 988 -3.17 37.10 22.32
C THR A 988 -3.38 37.23 20.82
N ASP A 989 -3.31 38.45 20.28
CA ASP A 989 -3.53 38.70 18.84
C ASP A 989 -2.48 38.00 17.98
N THR A 990 -1.23 37.99 18.44
CA THR A 990 -0.13 37.31 17.75
C THR A 990 -0.35 35.79 17.74
N LEU A 991 -0.69 35.20 18.88
CA LEU A 991 -0.94 33.75 18.97
C LEU A 991 -2.17 33.32 18.15
N ASN A 992 -3.21 34.14 18.15
CA ASN A 992 -4.39 33.95 17.30
C ASN A 992 -4.02 33.97 15.82
N GLY A 993 -3.11 34.85 15.39
CA GLY A 993 -2.60 34.87 14.02
C GLY A 993 -1.95 33.54 13.62
N PHE A 994 -1.23 32.88 14.52
CA PHE A 994 -0.70 31.54 14.26
C PHE A 994 -1.83 30.51 14.12
N PHE A 995 -2.68 30.35 15.14
CA PHE A 995 -3.67 29.27 15.15
C PHE A 995 -4.77 29.42 14.08
N LYS A 996 -5.14 30.65 13.70
CA LYS A 996 -6.14 30.91 12.66
C LYS A 996 -5.60 30.84 11.23
N ILE A 997 -4.33 31.15 11.04
CA ILE A 997 -3.75 31.33 9.69
C ILE A 997 -2.66 30.30 9.47
N MET A 998 -1.49 30.47 10.11
CA MET A 998 -0.31 29.65 9.86
C MET A 998 -0.53 28.15 10.16
N ALA A 999 -1.32 27.80 11.18
CA ALA A 999 -1.59 26.39 11.50
C ALA A 999 -2.38 25.66 10.39
N HIS A 1000 -3.04 26.42 9.50
CA HIS A 1000 -3.78 25.92 8.34
C HIS A 1000 -2.95 25.89 7.05
N ASP A 1001 -1.69 26.34 7.07
CA ASP A 1001 -0.81 26.29 5.91
C ASP A 1001 -0.49 24.85 5.49
N ASP A 1002 -0.42 24.63 4.18
CA ASP A 1002 0.00 23.38 3.56
C ASP A 1002 1.13 23.63 2.53
N ASP A 1003 2.37 23.52 3.01
CA ASP A 1003 3.58 23.79 2.22
C ASP A 1003 4.20 22.54 1.62
N ARG A 1004 3.51 21.40 1.67
CA ARG A 1004 4.03 20.13 1.13
C ARG A 1004 4.46 20.25 -0.33
N GLN A 1005 3.75 21.05 -1.12
CA GLN A 1005 4.09 21.36 -2.51
C GLN A 1005 5.42 22.12 -2.70
N TYR A 1006 5.91 22.82 -1.67
CA TYR A 1006 7.16 23.58 -1.72
C TYR A 1006 8.37 22.74 -1.29
N VAL A 1007 8.18 21.71 -0.47
CA VAL A 1007 9.27 20.88 0.07
C VAL A 1007 10.20 20.34 -1.03
N PRO A 1008 9.73 19.78 -2.17
CA PRO A 1008 10.61 19.28 -3.21
C PRO A 1008 11.44 20.35 -3.92
N ARG A 1009 11.12 21.64 -3.75
CA ARG A 1009 11.83 22.78 -4.37
C ARG A 1009 13.02 23.25 -3.55
N VAL A 1010 13.18 22.79 -2.30
CA VAL A 1010 14.34 23.12 -1.47
C VAL A 1010 15.59 22.46 -2.05
N LYS A 1011 16.52 23.29 -2.54
CA LYS A 1011 17.80 22.82 -3.13
C LYS A 1011 18.95 22.76 -2.13
N ALA A 1012 18.85 23.46 -1.01
CA ALA A 1012 19.92 23.54 -0.03
C ALA A 1012 20.10 22.20 0.70
N PRO A 1013 21.36 21.77 0.96
CA PRO A 1013 21.61 20.69 1.90
C PRO A 1013 20.90 20.98 3.22
N THR A 1014 20.15 20.00 3.71
CA THR A 1014 19.27 20.16 4.87
C THR A 1014 19.61 19.15 5.96
N LEU A 1015 19.77 19.62 7.20
CA LEU A 1015 19.82 18.79 8.40
C LEU A 1015 18.48 18.90 9.14
N LEU A 1016 17.77 17.78 9.22
CA LEU A 1016 16.57 17.63 10.01
C LEU A 1016 16.97 17.05 11.37
N ILE A 1017 16.64 17.74 12.46
CA ILE A 1017 16.83 17.26 13.82
C ILE A 1017 15.44 17.10 14.46
N SER A 1018 15.09 15.87 14.84
CA SER A 1018 13.81 15.55 15.48
C SER A 1018 13.99 15.02 16.90
N SER A 1019 13.03 15.30 17.77
CA SER A 1019 12.93 14.72 19.11
C SER A 1019 12.17 13.40 19.10
N SER A 1020 12.66 12.36 19.78
CA SER A 1020 11.98 11.05 19.78
C SER A 1020 10.70 10.99 20.65
N LEU A 1021 10.53 11.90 21.61
CA LEU A 1021 9.33 11.97 22.49
C LEU A 1021 8.33 13.05 22.07
N GLY A 1022 8.71 13.93 21.14
CA GLY A 1022 7.93 15.09 20.75
C GLY A 1022 6.56 14.72 20.21
N LYS A 1023 5.49 15.20 20.87
CA LYS A 1023 4.11 15.02 20.41
C LYS A 1023 3.56 16.21 19.65
N GLU A 1024 4.04 17.42 19.99
CA GLU A 1024 3.63 18.65 19.30
C GLU A 1024 4.07 18.63 17.82
N VAL A 1025 5.31 18.24 17.57
CA VAL A 1025 5.81 17.93 16.22
C VAL A 1025 6.42 16.53 16.24
N PRO A 1026 5.65 15.50 15.87
CA PRO A 1026 6.09 14.11 15.89
C PRO A 1026 7.28 13.85 14.96
N ALA A 1027 8.19 12.94 15.34
CA ALA A 1027 9.35 12.58 14.52
C ALA A 1027 8.99 12.07 13.11
N THR A 1028 7.78 11.54 12.93
CA THR A 1028 7.24 11.14 11.61
C THR A 1028 7.13 12.31 10.62
N THR A 1029 7.00 13.55 11.09
CA THR A 1029 7.07 14.74 10.22
C THR A 1029 8.47 14.93 9.61
N ALA A 1030 9.52 14.61 10.38
CA ALA A 1030 10.89 14.68 9.90
C ALA A 1030 11.22 13.52 8.94
N LEU A 1031 10.60 12.34 9.13
CA LEU A 1031 10.65 11.25 8.14
C LEU A 1031 9.98 11.67 6.82
N TYR A 1032 8.80 12.30 6.89
CA TYR A 1032 8.13 12.85 5.72
C TYR A 1032 9.03 13.87 5.00
N LEU A 1033 9.62 14.82 5.73
CA LEU A 1033 10.56 15.79 5.16
C LEU A 1033 11.78 15.11 4.54
N ARG A 1034 12.37 14.10 5.20
CA ARG A 1034 13.54 13.35 4.71
C ARG A 1034 13.26 12.65 3.37
N GLN A 1035 12.04 12.17 3.17
CA GLN A 1035 11.58 11.51 1.95
C GLN A 1035 11.29 12.49 0.81
N ASN A 1036 10.88 13.71 1.12
CA ASN A 1036 10.43 14.70 0.12
C ASN A 1036 11.48 15.79 -0.20
N LEU A 1037 12.53 15.92 0.60
CA LEU A 1037 13.67 16.81 0.35
C LEU A 1037 14.74 16.14 -0.50
N GLN A 1038 15.30 16.87 -1.47
CA GLN A 1038 16.32 16.34 -2.38
C GLN A 1038 17.63 15.98 -1.66
N GLN A 1039 18.06 16.79 -0.69
CA GLN A 1039 19.32 16.66 0.03
C GLN A 1039 19.12 16.80 1.53
N ALA A 1040 18.54 15.79 2.18
CA ALA A 1040 18.31 15.82 3.62
C ALA A 1040 19.16 14.78 4.37
N LYS A 1041 19.58 15.13 5.59
CA LYS A 1041 20.06 14.19 6.62
C LYS A 1041 19.10 14.30 7.80
N LEU A 1042 18.72 13.17 8.39
CA LEU A 1042 17.85 13.13 9.56
C LEU A 1042 18.64 12.63 10.76
N VAL A 1043 18.57 13.36 11.86
CA VAL A 1043 19.07 12.94 13.17
C VAL A 1043 17.93 13.01 14.17
N GLU A 1044 17.54 11.84 14.67
CA GLU A 1044 16.59 11.77 15.78
C GLU A 1044 17.37 11.76 17.10
N VAL A 1045 17.03 12.68 18.00
CA VAL A 1045 17.64 12.83 19.32
C VAL A 1045 16.85 11.97 20.32
N PRO A 1046 17.40 10.87 20.81
CA PRO A 1046 16.72 9.98 21.74
C PRO A 1046 16.37 10.69 23.04
N ASP A 1047 15.22 10.36 23.61
CA ASP A 1047 14.73 10.83 24.91
C ASP A 1047 14.55 12.34 25.04
N ALA A 1048 14.69 13.11 23.96
CA ALA A 1048 14.38 14.53 23.94
C ALA A 1048 12.90 14.73 23.59
N ASP A 1049 12.31 15.79 24.15
CA ASP A 1049 10.98 16.30 23.82
C ASP A 1049 11.09 17.62 23.02
N HIS A 1050 10.03 18.42 22.96
CA HIS A 1050 9.88 19.54 22.03
C HIS A 1050 11.00 20.59 22.11
N PHE A 1051 11.45 20.98 23.30
CA PHE A 1051 12.42 22.08 23.51
C PHE A 1051 13.90 21.65 23.46
N LEU A 1052 14.26 20.66 22.64
CA LEU A 1052 15.61 20.07 22.59
C LEU A 1052 16.77 21.07 22.41
N HIS A 1053 16.55 22.20 21.72
CA HIS A 1053 17.57 23.25 21.54
C HIS A 1053 17.96 23.94 22.85
N VAL A 1054 17.06 23.94 23.85
CA VAL A 1054 17.27 24.48 25.20
C VAL A 1054 17.61 23.37 26.19
N THR A 1055 16.95 22.21 26.09
CA THR A 1055 17.08 21.13 27.06
C THR A 1055 18.28 20.22 26.78
N ARG A 1056 18.79 20.19 25.54
CA ARG A 1056 19.95 19.38 25.11
C ARG A 1056 20.94 20.19 24.26
N PRO A 1057 21.36 21.41 24.67
CA PRO A 1057 22.09 22.33 23.79
C PRO A 1057 23.45 21.79 23.35
N ALA A 1058 24.13 20.99 24.17
CA ALA A 1058 25.44 20.44 23.82
C ALA A 1058 25.40 19.60 22.54
N ILE A 1059 24.51 18.60 22.47
CA ILE A 1059 24.38 17.76 21.27
C ILE A 1059 23.81 18.55 20.09
N ILE A 1060 22.82 19.42 20.33
CA ILE A 1060 22.24 20.21 19.25
C ILE A 1060 23.29 21.11 18.61
N ASN A 1061 24.12 21.76 19.41
CA ASN A 1061 25.19 22.62 18.92
C ASN A 1061 26.27 21.82 18.18
N GLU A 1062 26.60 20.61 18.64
CA GLU A 1062 27.54 19.72 17.95
C GLU A 1062 27.01 19.29 16.57
N LEU A 1063 25.74 18.84 16.49
CA LEU A 1063 25.10 18.45 15.23
C LEU A 1063 25.05 19.60 14.23
N ILE A 1064 24.64 20.79 14.69
CA ILE A 1064 24.60 22.00 13.87
C ILE A 1064 26.01 22.37 13.41
N SER A 1065 26.98 22.42 14.32
CA SER A 1065 28.37 22.80 13.98
C SER A 1065 28.99 21.83 12.97
N GLY A 1066 28.83 20.52 13.18
CA GLY A 1066 29.35 19.50 12.28
C GLY A 1066 28.78 19.62 10.87
N PHE A 1067 27.47 19.84 10.77
CA PHE A 1067 26.81 20.03 9.48
C PHE A 1067 27.16 21.35 8.80
N LEU A 1068 27.29 22.45 9.56
CA LEU A 1068 27.71 23.73 9.00
C LEU A 1068 29.14 23.67 8.46
N SER A 1069 30.03 22.89 9.08
CA SER A 1069 31.41 22.70 8.61
C SER A 1069 31.60 21.72 7.44
N SER A 1070 30.59 20.87 7.14
CA SER A 1070 30.74 19.75 6.19
C SER A 1070 30.67 20.12 4.72
#